data_AF-A0A3M7M8U5-F1
#
_entry.id   AF-A0A3M7M8U5-F1
#
_cell.length_a   1.000
_cell.length_b   1.000
_cell.length_c   1.000
_cell.angle_alpha   90.00
_cell.angle_beta   90.00
_cell.angle_gamma   90.00
#
_symmetry.space_group_name_H-M   'P 1'
#
loop_
_entity.id
_entity.type
_entity.pdbx_description
1 polymer ?
#
loop_
_entity_poly.entity_id
_entity_poly.type
_entity_poly.pdbx_seq_one_letter_code
_entity_poly.pdbx_strand_id
1 'polypeptide(L)'
;MTSPLSAATLFNVQGIVAVITGGGSGIFLPLPLVSPSSPYSPPPSPGLGLTMTKTLVLNGARRIYIIGRRESFLQAAASSIDPNVVIPLQGDVTNVDSLREMSAKVTREEGYIDVLIANAGVMGPRPLKTAMDCEENEEEEEGGGGVGMSEKQRAQQYAQHALSTPIQAFTETYTVNVSAVYYTAMAFLELLVAGNSKRTSTTTSQIITTSSIAAFSRLPGASFAYNSSKAGVTHLTKMLASALVGVRVRCNVLAPGVFPTDMTAGIVQGLSVGNGEGKVDRKVIPAERVGSEEDVAGAVLWMVGRAGGYLNGSVVVVDGGRLGTSCEGKLSLAIASYRNNLKQLRSYASDYLGLLILICGYIFVCVLNIPPSPPPPHHPLSLPTQPNQLNPQIQIQFLASPFHRMFSLDNLSLSYPHATTERVSVPYLFLYAGALPLLLLIAWALVTRPGTHKAHVTLLGWGISMILTMFITDVIKNAVGRPRPDLIARCKPSPGTPAHTLVTWEVCTETNHHVLHDGWRSFPSGHSSFAFSGLGYLALFLAGQCHVYRPRADLARVLLAMAPLLGAGLIAISRCEDYRHDVWDVSVGSLLGMGVAHYTYRRYYPALRNRRCDTPFEHPADERGGWGKVKGDEENGVGAGEFELSDFEEGEDEGEGVGGRR
;
A
#
# COMPACT_ATOMS: atom_id res chain seq x y z
N MET A 1 -12.97 19.16 47.89
CA MET A 1 -13.32 18.82 46.49
C MET A 1 -12.24 17.89 45.97
N THR A 2 -12.59 16.71 45.45
CA THR A 2 -11.62 15.86 44.77
C THR A 2 -11.09 16.58 43.52
N SER A 3 -9.78 16.52 43.28
CA SER A 3 -9.17 17.16 42.11
C SER A 3 -9.79 16.61 40.81
N PRO A 4 -10.09 17.46 39.80
CA PRO A 4 -10.65 17.02 38.52
C PRO A 4 -9.73 16.05 37.76
N LEU A 5 -8.44 16.02 38.10
CA LEU A 5 -7.43 15.15 37.50
C LEU A 5 -7.15 13.88 38.33
N SER A 6 -7.86 13.67 39.45
CA SER A 6 -7.72 12.44 40.24
C SER A 6 -8.27 11.23 39.49
N ALA A 7 -7.63 10.06 39.65
CA ALA A 7 -8.10 8.81 39.05
C ALA A 7 -9.56 8.50 39.42
N ALA A 8 -9.91 8.68 40.70
CA ALA A 8 -11.28 8.51 41.20
C ALA A 8 -12.31 9.41 40.49
N THR A 9 -11.88 10.55 39.94
CA THR A 9 -12.75 11.44 39.16
C THR A 9 -12.76 11.09 37.67
N LEU A 10 -11.61 10.70 37.11
CA LEU A 10 -11.44 10.39 35.69
C LEU A 10 -12.10 9.06 35.27
N PHE A 11 -12.01 8.04 36.12
CA PHE A 11 -12.56 6.69 35.88
C PHE A 11 -13.92 6.49 36.58
N ASN A 12 -14.53 7.56 37.08
CA ASN A 12 -15.80 7.48 37.78
C ASN A 12 -16.94 7.09 36.84
N VAL A 13 -17.71 6.07 37.22
CA VAL A 13 -18.95 5.65 36.54
C VAL A 13 -20.19 5.76 37.45
N GLN A 14 -20.05 6.47 38.56
CA GLN A 14 -21.13 6.68 39.53
C GLN A 14 -22.37 7.26 38.85
N GLY A 15 -23.52 6.62 39.09
CA GLY A 15 -24.81 7.12 38.62
C GLY A 15 -25.15 6.74 37.17
N ILE A 16 -24.24 6.09 36.44
CA ILE A 16 -24.46 5.70 35.04
C ILE A 16 -25.56 4.63 34.94
N VAL A 17 -26.41 4.79 33.93
CA VAL A 17 -27.34 3.78 33.44
C VAL A 17 -26.79 3.17 32.16
N ALA A 18 -26.63 1.86 32.11
CA ALA A 18 -26.09 1.17 30.94
C ALA A 18 -26.96 0.01 30.46
N VAL A 19 -26.87 -0.31 29.17
CA VAL A 19 -27.42 -1.52 28.55
C VAL A 19 -26.26 -2.32 27.97
N ILE A 20 -26.19 -3.62 28.27
CA ILE A 20 -25.09 -4.51 27.81
C ILE A 20 -25.69 -5.78 27.17
N THR A 21 -25.45 -5.96 25.86
CA THR A 21 -25.86 -7.21 25.19
C THR A 21 -24.86 -8.33 25.45
N GLY A 22 -25.35 -9.54 25.69
CA GLY A 22 -24.53 -10.66 26.14
C GLY A 22 -23.99 -10.50 27.57
N GLY A 23 -24.56 -9.60 28.37
CA GLY A 23 -24.10 -9.28 29.74
C GLY A 23 -24.17 -10.42 30.76
N GLY A 24 -24.95 -11.48 30.49
CA GLY A 24 -25.00 -12.70 31.32
C GLY A 24 -24.20 -13.89 30.76
N SER A 25 -23.39 -13.69 29.72
CA SER A 25 -22.65 -14.79 29.10
C SER A 25 -21.45 -15.22 29.98
N GLY A 26 -21.23 -16.52 30.11
CA GLY A 26 -20.14 -17.09 30.93
C GLY A 26 -20.40 -17.14 32.44
N ILE A 27 -21.64 -16.95 32.90
CA ILE A 27 -22.00 -17.32 34.29
C ILE A 27 -22.13 -18.84 34.38
N PHE A 28 -21.51 -19.44 35.40
CA PHE A 28 -21.63 -20.87 35.66
C PHE A 28 -22.85 -21.16 36.53
N LEU A 29 -23.79 -21.95 36.00
CA LEU A 29 -24.85 -22.56 36.78
C LEU A 29 -24.33 -23.91 37.30
N PRO A 30 -24.35 -24.20 38.61
CA PRO A 30 -23.97 -25.52 39.10
C PRO A 30 -24.95 -26.57 38.54
N LEU A 31 -24.52 -27.34 37.55
CA LEU A 31 -25.18 -28.58 37.15
C LEU A 31 -24.84 -29.67 38.18
N PRO A 32 -25.77 -30.61 38.47
CA PRO A 32 -25.53 -31.70 39.40
C PRO A 32 -24.51 -32.69 38.80
N LEU A 33 -23.39 -32.88 39.51
CA LEU A 33 -22.46 -34.02 39.44
C LEU A 33 -21.97 -34.43 38.05
N VAL A 34 -20.97 -33.71 37.52
CA VAL A 34 -19.98 -34.32 36.62
C VAL A 34 -18.63 -34.29 37.34
N SER A 35 -18.08 -35.48 37.59
CA SER A 35 -16.79 -35.68 38.27
C SER A 35 -15.66 -34.93 37.55
N PRO A 36 -14.71 -34.29 38.26
CA PRO A 36 -13.60 -33.61 37.65
C PRO A 36 -12.65 -34.63 37.01
N SER A 37 -12.62 -34.71 35.68
CA SER A 37 -11.75 -35.65 34.95
C SER A 37 -10.36 -35.08 34.60
N SER A 38 -9.96 -33.93 35.14
CA SER A 38 -8.57 -33.45 34.99
C SER A 38 -8.16 -32.47 36.10
N PRO A 39 -7.03 -32.68 36.79
CA PRO A 39 -6.50 -31.78 37.81
C PRO A 39 -5.90 -30.46 37.26
N TYR A 40 -5.96 -30.22 35.94
CA TYR A 40 -5.38 -29.04 35.28
C TYR A 40 -6.38 -28.15 34.53
N SER A 41 -7.68 -28.35 34.69
CA SER A 41 -8.67 -27.46 34.07
C SER A 41 -8.74 -26.12 34.83
N PRO A 42 -8.39 -24.97 34.22
CA PRO A 42 -8.54 -23.68 34.87
C PRO A 42 -10.03 -23.44 35.21
N PRO A 43 -10.33 -22.73 36.31
CA PRO A 43 -11.72 -22.43 36.67
C PRO A 43 -12.41 -21.67 35.52
N PRO A 44 -13.70 -21.96 35.25
CA PRO A 44 -14.45 -21.31 34.18
C PRO A 44 -14.45 -19.80 34.41
N SER A 45 -13.97 -19.06 33.41
CA SER A 45 -13.80 -17.61 33.47
C SER A 45 -15.03 -16.91 32.89
N PRO A 46 -15.53 -15.84 33.54
CA PRO A 46 -16.73 -15.15 33.10
C PRO A 46 -16.57 -14.55 31.70
N GLY A 47 -17.67 -14.47 30.95
CA GLY A 47 -17.66 -13.86 29.62
C GLY A 47 -17.42 -12.35 29.69
N LEU A 48 -16.89 -11.77 28.62
CA LEU A 48 -16.56 -10.34 28.54
C LEU A 48 -17.72 -9.42 28.98
N GLY A 49 -18.95 -9.71 28.52
CA GLY A 49 -20.13 -8.95 28.90
C GLY A 49 -20.43 -8.98 30.40
N LEU A 50 -20.19 -10.11 31.06
CA LEU A 50 -20.36 -10.26 32.50
C LEU A 50 -19.29 -9.50 33.28
N THR A 51 -18.03 -9.56 32.83
CA THR A 51 -16.94 -8.75 33.40
C THR A 51 -17.20 -7.25 33.25
N MET A 52 -17.68 -6.80 32.08
CA MET A 52 -18.09 -5.40 31.88
C MET A 52 -19.23 -4.99 32.82
N THR A 53 -20.23 -5.86 33.01
CA THR A 53 -21.34 -5.65 33.95
C THR A 53 -20.82 -5.51 35.38
N LYS A 54 -20.03 -6.49 35.86
CA LYS A 54 -19.39 -6.47 37.18
C LYS A 54 -18.58 -5.19 37.41
N THR A 55 -17.74 -4.83 36.43
CA THR A 55 -16.88 -3.65 36.49
C THR A 55 -17.70 -2.39 36.74
N LEU A 56 -18.76 -2.17 35.98
CA LEU A 56 -19.57 -0.96 36.10
C LEU A 56 -20.36 -0.93 37.42
N VAL A 57 -20.94 -2.06 37.87
CA VAL A 57 -21.66 -2.12 39.16
C VAL A 57 -20.72 -1.84 40.32
N LEU A 58 -19.56 -2.52 40.39
CA LEU A 58 -18.61 -2.38 41.48
C LEU A 58 -18.00 -0.97 41.57
N ASN A 59 -18.07 -0.18 40.50
CA ASN A 59 -17.59 1.19 40.44
C ASN A 59 -18.72 2.24 40.47
N GLY A 60 -19.93 1.83 40.90
CA GLY A 60 -21.01 2.76 41.26
C GLY A 60 -22.05 3.04 40.17
N ALA A 61 -22.10 2.25 39.10
CA ALA A 61 -23.20 2.35 38.14
C ALA A 61 -24.54 2.17 38.88
N ARG A 62 -25.50 3.04 38.56
CA ARG A 62 -26.80 3.07 39.25
C ARG A 62 -27.71 1.95 38.79
N ARG A 63 -27.66 1.61 37.49
CA ARG A 63 -28.53 0.62 36.87
C ARG A 63 -27.86 0.03 35.65
N ILE A 64 -27.90 -1.29 35.50
CA ILE A 64 -27.39 -1.97 34.30
C ILE A 64 -28.43 -2.97 33.80
N TYR A 65 -28.87 -2.80 32.57
CA TYR A 65 -29.72 -3.76 31.88
C TYR A 65 -28.86 -4.74 31.09
N ILE A 66 -28.98 -6.04 31.39
CA ILE A 66 -28.26 -7.09 30.66
C ILE A 66 -29.21 -7.83 29.73
N ILE A 67 -28.85 -7.88 28.44
CA ILE A 67 -29.66 -8.50 27.40
C ILE A 67 -29.09 -9.86 26.99
N GLY A 68 -29.96 -10.87 26.85
CA GLY A 68 -29.58 -12.16 26.30
C GLY A 68 -30.75 -13.11 26.09
N ARG A 69 -30.54 -14.18 25.32
CA ARG A 69 -31.60 -15.14 24.97
C ARG A 69 -31.97 -16.09 26.13
N ARG A 70 -31.00 -16.41 27.00
CA ARG A 70 -31.15 -17.41 28.07
C ARG A 70 -31.46 -16.73 29.40
N GLU A 71 -32.72 -16.73 29.80
CA GLU A 71 -33.18 -16.05 31.01
C GLU A 71 -32.47 -16.54 32.28
N SER A 72 -32.31 -17.85 32.45
CA SER A 72 -31.65 -18.43 33.63
C SER A 72 -30.23 -17.92 33.86
N PHE A 73 -29.46 -17.70 32.78
CA PHE A 73 -28.12 -17.13 32.86
C PHE A 73 -28.16 -15.64 33.21
N LEU A 74 -29.15 -14.88 32.71
CA LEU A 74 -29.30 -13.47 33.08
C LEU A 74 -29.67 -13.32 34.56
N GLN A 75 -30.59 -14.14 35.07
CA GLN A 75 -31.00 -14.13 36.47
C GLN A 75 -29.84 -14.51 37.40
N ALA A 76 -29.06 -15.53 37.03
CA ALA A 76 -27.88 -15.92 37.80
C ALA A 76 -26.80 -14.82 37.78
N ALA A 77 -26.56 -14.19 36.62
CA ALA A 77 -25.64 -13.05 36.51
C ALA A 77 -26.08 -11.89 37.42
N ALA A 78 -27.35 -11.50 37.38
CA ALA A 78 -27.90 -10.44 38.23
C ALA A 78 -27.73 -10.77 39.73
N SER A 79 -28.10 -12.00 40.12
CA SER A 79 -27.99 -12.49 41.50
C SER A 79 -26.54 -12.55 41.99
N SER A 80 -25.58 -12.85 41.11
CA SER A 80 -24.16 -12.98 41.46
C SER A 80 -23.43 -11.65 41.68
N ILE A 81 -24.03 -10.52 41.29
CA ILE A 81 -23.39 -9.20 41.34
C ILE A 81 -24.16 -8.31 42.32
N ASP A 82 -25.32 -7.81 41.90
CA ASP A 82 -26.27 -7.07 42.72
C ASP A 82 -27.63 -7.05 41.97
N PRO A 83 -28.64 -7.82 42.44
CA PRO A 83 -29.94 -7.90 41.76
C PRO A 83 -30.73 -6.59 41.80
N ASN A 84 -30.36 -5.62 42.64
CA ASN A 84 -31.02 -4.31 42.68
C ASN A 84 -30.49 -3.36 41.61
N VAL A 85 -29.27 -3.59 41.12
CA VAL A 85 -28.61 -2.76 40.10
C VAL A 85 -28.68 -3.43 38.73
N VAL A 86 -28.51 -4.76 38.66
CA VAL A 86 -28.48 -5.52 37.42
C VAL A 86 -29.88 -6.05 37.07
N ILE A 87 -30.46 -5.54 36.00
CA ILE A 87 -31.82 -5.91 35.55
C ILE A 87 -31.72 -6.84 34.33
N PRO A 88 -32.19 -8.09 34.43
CA PRO A 88 -32.20 -9.02 33.31
C PRO A 88 -33.29 -8.68 32.29
N LEU A 89 -32.92 -8.64 31.01
CA LEU A 89 -33.82 -8.48 29.87
C LEU A 89 -33.65 -9.67 28.91
N GLN A 90 -34.62 -10.58 28.91
CA GLN A 90 -34.63 -11.65 27.93
C GLN A 90 -35.01 -11.11 26.55
N GLY A 91 -34.21 -11.41 25.54
CA GLY A 91 -34.50 -11.04 24.16
C GLY A 91 -33.44 -11.50 23.17
N ASP A 92 -33.79 -11.44 21.89
CA ASP A 92 -32.89 -11.77 20.79
C ASP A 92 -32.52 -10.52 20.00
N VAL A 93 -31.21 -10.21 19.96
CA VAL A 93 -30.68 -9.03 19.28
C VAL A 93 -30.80 -9.12 17.76
N THR A 94 -31.04 -10.30 17.19
CA THR A 94 -31.30 -10.45 15.75
C THR A 94 -32.76 -10.18 15.37
N ASN A 95 -33.65 -9.99 16.34
CA ASN A 95 -35.06 -9.70 16.12
C ASN A 95 -35.37 -8.24 16.49
N VAL A 96 -35.79 -7.45 15.50
CA VAL A 96 -36.09 -6.02 15.65
C VAL A 96 -37.25 -5.78 16.61
N ASP A 97 -38.28 -6.62 16.62
CA ASP A 97 -39.41 -6.47 17.53
C ASP A 97 -39.00 -6.78 18.97
N SER A 98 -38.16 -7.79 19.17
CA SER A 98 -37.55 -8.05 20.49
C SER A 98 -36.72 -6.85 20.97
N LEU A 99 -35.93 -6.22 20.09
CA LEU A 99 -35.18 -4.99 20.41
C LEU A 99 -36.11 -3.83 20.80
N ARG A 100 -37.23 -3.64 20.09
CA ARG A 100 -38.23 -2.62 20.41
C ARG A 100 -38.92 -2.86 21.75
N GLU A 101 -39.26 -4.11 22.06
CA GLU A 101 -39.86 -4.47 23.35
C GLU A 101 -38.91 -4.20 24.51
N MET A 102 -37.63 -4.58 24.36
CA MET A 102 -36.59 -4.33 25.34
C MET A 102 -36.35 -2.83 25.52
N SER A 103 -36.23 -2.05 24.45
CA SER A 103 -36.04 -0.60 24.56
C SER A 103 -37.27 0.07 25.19
N ALA A 104 -38.48 -0.32 24.81
CA ALA A 104 -39.71 0.19 25.41
C ALA A 104 -39.80 -0.10 26.92
N LYS A 105 -39.33 -1.27 27.37
CA LYS A 105 -39.24 -1.58 28.80
C LYS A 105 -38.28 -0.65 29.53
N VAL A 106 -37.08 -0.43 28.98
CA VAL A 106 -36.10 0.52 29.55
C VAL A 106 -36.64 1.95 29.56
N THR A 107 -37.38 2.36 28.53
CA THR A 107 -38.07 3.65 28.48
C THR A 107 -39.08 3.81 29.61
N ARG A 108 -39.88 2.78 29.91
CA ARG A 108 -40.88 2.83 30.99
C ARG A 108 -40.24 2.88 32.38
N GLU A 109 -39.14 2.17 32.58
CA GLU A 109 -38.53 2.00 33.91
C GLU A 109 -37.54 3.11 34.27
N GLU A 110 -36.70 3.53 33.33
CA GLU A 110 -35.61 4.48 33.60
C GLU A 110 -35.68 5.73 32.70
N GLY A 111 -36.19 5.60 31.47
CA GLY A 111 -36.45 6.72 30.55
C GLY A 111 -35.22 7.31 29.85
N TYR A 112 -34.02 6.84 30.18
CA TYR A 112 -32.77 7.19 29.50
C TYR A 112 -31.71 6.11 29.73
N ILE A 113 -30.67 6.11 28.92
CA ILE A 113 -29.42 5.38 29.18
C ILE A 113 -28.23 6.28 28.83
N ASP A 114 -27.10 6.10 29.49
CA ASP A 114 -25.85 6.79 29.18
C ASP A 114 -24.98 5.99 28.21
N VAL A 115 -24.99 4.66 28.35
CA VAL A 115 -24.07 3.77 27.63
C VAL A 115 -24.82 2.56 27.09
N LEU A 116 -24.62 2.28 25.80
CA LEU A 116 -24.97 1.01 25.18
C LEU A 116 -23.69 0.24 24.85
N ILE A 117 -23.50 -0.93 25.43
CA ILE A 117 -22.43 -1.86 25.06
C ILE A 117 -23.03 -3.00 24.21
N ALA A 118 -22.83 -2.90 22.90
CA ALA A 118 -23.22 -3.93 21.93
C ALA A 118 -22.13 -5.01 21.86
N ASN A 119 -22.22 -6.01 22.75
CA ASN A 119 -21.20 -7.05 22.95
C ASN A 119 -21.59 -8.44 22.41
N ALA A 120 -22.87 -8.69 22.12
CA ALA A 120 -23.31 -9.98 21.55
C ALA A 120 -22.53 -10.36 20.28
N GLY A 121 -22.15 -11.64 20.15
CA GLY A 121 -21.46 -12.15 18.97
C GLY A 121 -21.30 -13.67 18.95
N VAL A 122 -20.98 -14.21 17.77
CA VAL A 122 -20.78 -15.64 17.50
C VAL A 122 -19.57 -15.87 16.59
N MET A 123 -18.95 -17.06 16.67
CA MET A 123 -17.71 -17.42 15.95
C MET A 123 -17.92 -17.86 14.49
N GLY A 124 -19.13 -18.30 14.14
CA GLY A 124 -19.41 -18.85 12.81
C GLY A 124 -18.70 -20.16 12.49
N PRO A 125 -18.76 -20.61 11.22
CA PRO A 125 -18.18 -21.88 10.78
C PRO A 125 -16.64 -21.82 10.79
N ARG A 126 -15.99 -22.84 11.35
CA ARG A 126 -14.52 -22.89 11.42
C ARG A 126 -13.91 -23.15 10.03
N PRO A 127 -12.78 -22.50 9.72
CA PRO A 127 -12.05 -22.77 8.49
C PRO A 127 -11.38 -24.15 8.57
N LEU A 128 -11.03 -24.71 7.41
CA LEU A 128 -10.14 -25.86 7.35
C LEU A 128 -8.77 -25.44 7.91
N LYS A 129 -8.17 -26.25 8.80
CA LYS A 129 -6.79 -26.04 9.25
C LYS A 129 -5.90 -25.98 8.01
N THR A 130 -5.20 -24.85 7.80
CA THR A 130 -4.30 -24.71 6.65
C THR A 130 -2.90 -25.03 7.09
N ALA A 131 -2.03 -25.51 6.19
CA ALA A 131 -0.60 -25.72 6.45
C ALA A 131 0.19 -24.43 6.83
N MET A 132 -0.51 -23.31 7.08
CA MET A 132 0.01 -22.04 7.59
C MET A 132 -0.52 -21.70 8.99
N ASP A 133 -1.26 -22.62 9.63
CA ASP A 133 -1.39 -22.59 11.08
C ASP A 133 0.02 -22.82 11.61
N CYS A 134 0.57 -21.80 12.28
CA CYS A 134 1.95 -21.82 12.73
C CYS A 134 2.13 -23.06 13.62
N GLU A 135 3.03 -23.95 13.23
CA GLU A 135 3.35 -25.25 13.84
C GLU A 135 3.06 -25.29 15.35
N GLU A 136 1.92 -25.87 15.71
CA GLU A 136 1.69 -26.44 17.03
C GLU A 136 1.82 -27.95 16.87
N ASN A 137 3.02 -28.43 17.20
CA ASN A 137 3.40 -29.80 17.58
C ASN A 137 3.13 -30.93 16.56
N GLU A 138 4.23 -31.50 16.07
CA GLU A 138 4.31 -32.81 15.38
C GLU A 138 4.04 -33.99 16.34
N GLU A 139 2.98 -33.94 17.14
CA GLU A 139 2.49 -35.12 17.84
C GLU A 139 1.09 -35.46 17.31
N GLU A 140 1.10 -36.47 16.44
CA GLU A 140 0.00 -37.32 15.97
C GLU A 140 -1.37 -37.07 16.64
N GLU A 141 -2.12 -36.08 16.16
CA GLU A 141 -3.59 -36.16 16.15
C GLU A 141 -4.01 -36.71 14.78
N GLU A 142 -4.58 -37.92 14.79
CA GLU A 142 -5.23 -38.58 13.65
C GLU A 142 -6.34 -37.67 13.08
N GLY A 143 -5.97 -36.74 12.19
CA GLY A 143 -6.90 -35.68 11.81
C GLY A 143 -6.41 -34.67 10.79
N GLY A 144 -5.69 -35.11 9.75
CA GLY A 144 -5.76 -34.48 8.42
C GLY A 144 -4.94 -33.21 8.16
N GLY A 145 -3.62 -33.38 8.01
CA GLY A 145 -2.73 -32.36 7.45
C GLY A 145 -1.63 -33.00 6.62
N GLY A 146 -2.00 -33.66 5.51
CA GLY A 146 -1.13 -34.54 4.73
C GLY A 146 0.18 -33.91 4.26
N VAL A 147 1.27 -34.26 4.95
CA VAL A 147 2.63 -34.19 4.44
C VAL A 147 2.67 -35.08 3.18
N GLY A 148 2.79 -34.47 1.99
CA GLY A 148 2.82 -35.18 0.70
C GLY A 148 1.66 -34.88 -0.27
N MET A 149 0.69 -34.04 0.08
CA MET A 149 -0.38 -33.65 -0.85
C MET A 149 0.09 -32.62 -1.88
N SER A 150 -0.29 -32.83 -3.15
CA SER A 150 -0.09 -31.85 -4.23
C SER A 150 -0.90 -30.57 -4.00
N GLU A 151 -0.46 -29.45 -4.59
CA GLU A 151 -1.17 -28.17 -4.53
C GLU A 151 -2.62 -28.28 -5.01
N LYS A 152 -2.86 -29.11 -6.03
CA LYS A 152 -4.19 -29.39 -6.57
C LYS A 152 -5.10 -30.09 -5.56
N GLN A 153 -4.57 -31.10 -4.85
CA GLN A 153 -5.33 -31.81 -3.81
C GLN A 153 -5.68 -30.90 -2.63
N ARG A 154 -4.74 -30.04 -2.22
CA ARG A 154 -4.98 -29.03 -1.18
C ARG A 154 -6.05 -28.02 -1.59
N ALA A 155 -6.01 -27.54 -2.83
CA ALA A 155 -7.02 -26.62 -3.36
C ALA A 155 -8.41 -27.28 -3.39
N GLN A 156 -8.49 -28.55 -3.81
CA GLN A 156 -9.74 -29.32 -3.82
C GLN A 156 -10.31 -29.50 -2.42
N GLN A 157 -9.48 -29.90 -1.45
CA GLN A 157 -9.91 -30.08 -0.06
C GLN A 157 -10.43 -28.77 0.53
N TYR A 158 -9.70 -27.66 0.30
CA TYR A 158 -10.09 -26.35 0.79
C TYR A 158 -11.41 -25.87 0.18
N ALA A 159 -11.56 -26.00 -1.14
CA ALA A 159 -12.79 -25.66 -1.86
C ALA A 159 -13.96 -26.54 -1.39
N GLN A 160 -13.76 -27.85 -1.23
CA GLN A 160 -14.80 -28.77 -0.77
C GLN A 160 -15.27 -28.44 0.65
N HIS A 161 -14.35 -28.17 1.58
CA HIS A 161 -14.71 -27.75 2.94
C HIS A 161 -15.53 -26.46 2.93
N ALA A 162 -15.07 -25.44 2.20
CA ALA A 162 -15.77 -24.17 2.09
C ALA A 162 -17.17 -24.32 1.48
N LEU A 163 -17.30 -25.08 0.38
CA LEU A 163 -18.56 -25.30 -0.32
C LEU A 163 -19.51 -26.26 0.43
N SER A 164 -18.99 -27.12 1.30
CA SER A 164 -19.81 -27.96 2.19
C SER A 164 -20.46 -27.18 3.32
N THR A 165 -19.92 -26.01 3.67
CA THR A 165 -20.48 -25.13 4.68
C THR A 165 -21.65 -24.36 4.09
N PRO A 166 -22.88 -24.49 4.62
CA PRO A 166 -24.02 -23.73 4.11
C PRO A 166 -23.78 -22.22 4.19
N ILE A 167 -24.12 -21.50 3.12
CA ILE A 167 -23.98 -20.03 3.07
C ILE A 167 -24.69 -19.35 4.25
N GLN A 168 -25.80 -19.94 4.71
CA GLN A 168 -26.58 -19.44 5.84
C GLN A 168 -25.78 -19.42 7.15
N ALA A 169 -24.94 -20.43 7.42
CA ALA A 169 -24.09 -20.43 8.62
C ALA A 169 -23.04 -19.30 8.57
N PHE A 170 -22.56 -18.97 7.36
CA PHE A 170 -21.65 -17.85 7.15
C PHE A 170 -22.38 -16.50 7.37
N THR A 171 -23.56 -16.32 6.78
CA THR A 171 -24.32 -15.08 6.87
C THR A 171 -24.94 -14.84 8.25
N GLU A 172 -25.34 -15.88 8.98
CA GLU A 172 -25.80 -15.78 10.38
C GLU A 172 -24.76 -15.11 11.28
N THR A 173 -23.47 -15.35 11.01
CA THR A 173 -22.38 -14.68 11.73
C THR A 173 -22.42 -13.16 11.52
N TYR A 174 -22.70 -12.70 10.31
CA TYR A 174 -22.87 -11.29 10.00
C TYR A 174 -24.18 -10.72 10.58
N THR A 175 -25.26 -11.50 10.53
CA THR A 175 -26.55 -11.11 11.13
C THR A 175 -26.37 -10.75 12.60
N VAL A 176 -25.67 -11.59 13.36
CA VAL A 176 -25.42 -11.33 14.79
C VAL A 176 -24.32 -10.29 15.01
N ASN A 177 -23.17 -10.41 14.34
CA ASN A 177 -21.99 -9.60 14.68
C ASN A 177 -22.04 -8.17 14.08
N VAL A 178 -22.84 -7.93 13.03
CA VAL A 178 -22.89 -6.65 12.30
C VAL A 178 -24.30 -6.08 12.31
N SER A 179 -25.27 -6.77 11.70
CA SER A 179 -26.63 -6.23 11.50
C SER A 179 -27.33 -5.98 12.84
N ALA A 180 -27.31 -6.96 13.75
CA ALA A 180 -27.90 -6.83 15.07
C ALA A 180 -27.26 -5.68 15.88
N VAL A 181 -25.97 -5.40 15.70
CA VAL A 181 -25.29 -4.27 16.35
C VAL A 181 -25.86 -2.94 15.88
N TYR A 182 -26.06 -2.77 14.57
CA TYR A 182 -26.70 -1.59 14.01
C TYR A 182 -28.13 -1.41 14.55
N TYR A 183 -28.96 -2.44 14.45
CA TYR A 183 -30.36 -2.35 14.90
C TYR A 183 -30.48 -2.16 16.42
N THR A 184 -29.58 -2.75 17.20
CA THR A 184 -29.51 -2.50 18.65
C THR A 184 -29.14 -1.03 18.93
N ALA A 185 -28.17 -0.47 18.21
CA ALA A 185 -27.84 0.95 18.34
C ALA A 185 -29.05 1.85 18.03
N MET A 186 -29.78 1.56 16.96
CA MET A 186 -30.96 2.34 16.57
C MET A 186 -32.12 2.20 17.57
N ALA A 187 -32.39 0.99 18.07
CA ALA A 187 -33.48 0.72 19.01
C ALA A 187 -33.34 1.48 20.35
N PHE A 188 -32.11 1.76 20.76
CA PHE A 188 -31.79 2.47 22.01
C PHE A 188 -31.34 3.93 21.78
N LEU A 189 -31.35 4.42 20.54
CA LEU A 189 -30.81 5.74 20.19
C LEU A 189 -31.54 6.88 20.93
N GLU A 190 -32.87 6.84 20.98
CA GLU A 190 -33.66 7.86 21.67
C GLU A 190 -33.34 7.92 23.17
N LEU A 191 -33.14 6.75 23.81
CA LEU A 191 -32.75 6.66 25.22
C LEU A 191 -31.35 7.23 25.47
N LEU A 192 -30.41 7.01 24.55
CA LEU A 192 -29.07 7.60 24.61
C LEU A 192 -29.13 9.13 24.49
N VAL A 193 -29.95 9.64 23.57
CA VAL A 193 -30.18 11.09 23.40
C VAL A 193 -30.81 11.69 24.66
N ALA A 194 -31.80 11.02 25.25
CA ALA A 194 -32.40 11.43 26.52
C ALA A 194 -31.38 11.48 27.67
N GLY A 195 -30.41 10.56 27.67
CA GLY A 195 -29.33 10.51 28.67
C GLY A 195 -28.45 11.76 28.68
N ASN A 196 -28.23 12.39 27.52
CA ASN A 196 -27.44 13.61 27.42
C ASN A 196 -28.03 14.77 28.25
N SER A 197 -29.34 14.79 28.48
CA SER A 197 -30.02 15.84 29.25
C SER A 197 -29.97 15.59 30.76
N LYS A 198 -29.62 14.39 31.20
CA LYS A 198 -29.58 14.01 32.62
C LYS A 198 -28.19 14.09 33.25
N ARG A 199 -27.14 14.21 32.43
CA ARG A 199 -25.75 14.25 32.91
C ARG A 199 -25.34 15.65 33.35
N THR A 200 -24.66 15.71 34.49
CA THR A 200 -23.94 16.90 34.98
C THR A 200 -22.50 16.98 34.47
N SER A 201 -22.00 15.91 33.82
CA SER A 201 -20.66 15.79 33.24
C SER A 201 -20.62 16.34 31.81
N THR A 202 -19.44 16.81 31.38
CA THR A 202 -19.17 17.22 29.99
C THR A 202 -19.20 16.08 28.98
N THR A 203 -19.31 14.82 29.43
CA THR A 203 -19.29 13.66 28.56
C THR A 203 -20.69 13.30 28.08
N THR A 204 -20.85 13.09 26.77
CA THR A 204 -22.10 12.64 26.15
C THR A 204 -22.27 11.13 26.18
N SER A 205 -23.52 10.69 26.04
CA SER A 205 -23.91 9.29 25.89
C SER A 205 -23.16 8.61 24.75
N GLN A 206 -22.96 7.30 24.87
CA GLN A 206 -22.14 6.58 23.90
C GLN A 206 -22.59 5.15 23.62
N ILE A 207 -22.21 4.69 22.43
CA ILE A 207 -22.29 3.30 22.00
C ILE A 207 -20.87 2.74 21.97
N ILE A 208 -20.67 1.60 22.64
CA ILE A 208 -19.44 0.83 22.58
C ILE A 208 -19.76 -0.51 21.92
N THR A 209 -19.10 -0.81 20.80
CA THR A 209 -19.25 -2.10 20.13
C THR A 209 -18.07 -3.00 20.45
N THR A 210 -18.32 -4.29 20.65
CA THR A 210 -17.26 -5.27 20.89
C THR A 210 -16.85 -5.93 19.58
N SER A 211 -15.71 -5.50 19.06
CA SER A 211 -15.04 -6.11 17.91
C SER A 211 -14.10 -7.24 18.38
N SER A 212 -12.93 -7.39 17.75
CA SER A 212 -11.85 -8.31 18.09
C SER A 212 -10.59 -7.90 17.33
N ILE A 213 -9.41 -8.27 17.83
CA ILE A 213 -8.19 -8.19 17.01
C ILE A 213 -8.28 -9.00 15.70
N ALA A 214 -9.18 -9.98 15.62
CA ALA A 214 -9.49 -10.73 14.41
C ALA A 214 -9.95 -9.83 13.24
N ALA A 215 -10.51 -8.66 13.54
CA ALA A 215 -10.88 -7.64 12.54
C ALA A 215 -9.67 -7.11 11.75
N PHE A 216 -8.46 -7.21 12.31
CA PHE A 216 -7.22 -6.71 11.72
C PHE A 216 -6.30 -7.84 11.25
N SER A 217 -6.62 -9.09 11.60
CA SER A 217 -5.81 -10.26 11.25
C SER A 217 -6.05 -10.70 9.80
N ARG A 218 -4.97 -10.98 9.08
CA ARG A 218 -5.02 -11.63 7.75
C ARG A 218 -5.12 -13.15 7.84
N LEU A 219 -4.75 -13.74 8.98
CA LEU A 219 -4.93 -15.16 9.23
C LEU A 219 -6.37 -15.39 9.74
N PRO A 220 -7.12 -16.32 9.13
CA PRO A 220 -8.51 -16.61 9.51
C PRO A 220 -8.59 -17.47 10.78
N GLY A 221 -7.74 -17.23 11.78
CA GLY A 221 -7.57 -18.12 12.95
C GLY A 221 -8.84 -18.38 13.78
N ALA A 222 -9.84 -17.50 13.71
CA ALA A 222 -11.17 -17.74 14.26
C ALA A 222 -12.12 -18.32 13.20
N SER A 223 -12.44 -17.51 12.19
CA SER A 223 -13.04 -17.96 10.92
C SER A 223 -13.06 -16.84 9.91
N PHE A 224 -13.26 -17.17 8.62
CA PHE A 224 -13.47 -16.14 7.60
C PHE A 224 -14.67 -15.25 7.95
N ALA A 225 -15.81 -15.85 8.29
CA ALA A 225 -17.03 -15.13 8.65
C ALA A 225 -16.83 -14.26 9.91
N TYR A 226 -16.12 -14.76 10.93
CA TYR A 226 -15.86 -14.02 12.15
C TYR A 226 -14.93 -12.83 11.91
N ASN A 227 -13.77 -13.07 11.31
CA ASN A 227 -12.78 -12.01 11.07
C ASN A 227 -13.39 -10.89 10.22
N SER A 228 -14.06 -11.24 9.13
CA SER A 228 -14.68 -10.27 8.23
C SER A 228 -15.89 -9.58 8.87
N SER A 229 -16.72 -10.28 9.66
CA SER A 229 -17.81 -9.63 10.41
C SER A 229 -17.29 -8.67 11.50
N LYS A 230 -16.18 -9.00 12.17
CA LYS A 230 -15.54 -8.10 13.15
C LYS A 230 -14.87 -6.89 12.48
N ALA A 231 -14.32 -7.05 11.27
CA ALA A 231 -13.93 -5.92 10.44
C ALA A 231 -15.15 -5.06 10.05
N GLY A 232 -16.25 -5.69 9.66
CA GLY A 232 -17.52 -5.06 9.33
C GLY A 232 -18.08 -4.22 10.49
N VAL A 233 -18.19 -4.78 11.70
CA VAL A 233 -18.70 -4.03 12.87
C VAL A 233 -17.76 -2.90 13.30
N THR A 234 -16.44 -3.08 13.14
CA THR A 234 -15.47 -2.02 13.41
C THR A 234 -15.70 -0.82 12.49
N HIS A 235 -15.90 -1.08 11.19
CA HIS A 235 -16.17 -0.02 10.22
C HIS A 235 -17.55 0.60 10.42
N LEU A 236 -18.58 -0.22 10.63
CA LEU A 236 -19.94 0.23 10.96
C LEU A 236 -19.94 1.20 12.15
N THR A 237 -19.19 0.90 13.21
CA THR A 237 -19.12 1.75 14.39
C THR A 237 -18.46 3.10 14.09
N LYS A 238 -17.45 3.13 13.20
CA LYS A 238 -16.87 4.38 12.72
C LYS A 238 -17.87 5.19 11.90
N MET A 239 -18.67 4.54 11.06
CA MET A 239 -19.75 5.21 10.34
C MET A 239 -20.79 5.80 11.30
N LEU A 240 -21.21 5.04 12.32
CA LEU A 240 -22.11 5.52 13.37
C LEU A 240 -21.54 6.72 14.13
N ALA A 241 -20.22 6.72 14.41
CA ALA A 241 -19.56 7.84 15.08
C ALA A 241 -19.66 9.15 14.29
N SER A 242 -19.66 9.08 12.96
CA SER A 242 -19.87 10.23 12.07
C SER A 242 -21.35 10.55 11.87
N ALA A 243 -22.20 9.55 11.73
CA ALA A 243 -23.63 9.74 11.47
C ALA A 243 -24.40 10.31 12.66
N LEU A 244 -24.01 9.96 13.89
CA LEU A 244 -24.74 10.34 15.11
C LEU A 244 -24.22 11.62 15.78
N VAL A 245 -23.34 12.38 15.11
CA VAL A 245 -22.83 13.67 15.60
C VAL A 245 -23.98 14.64 15.86
N GLY A 246 -24.98 14.71 14.96
CA GLY A 246 -26.12 15.62 15.09
C GLY A 246 -27.00 15.37 16.32
N VAL A 247 -27.00 14.14 16.84
CA VAL A 247 -27.76 13.76 18.05
C VAL A 247 -26.86 13.65 19.29
N ARG A 248 -25.59 14.06 19.17
CA ARG A 248 -24.58 14.08 20.24
C ARG A 248 -24.37 12.73 20.92
N VAL A 249 -24.35 11.64 20.14
CA VAL A 249 -24.02 10.30 20.65
C VAL A 249 -22.68 9.87 20.06
N ARG A 250 -21.73 9.49 20.92
CA ARG A 250 -20.41 9.02 20.49
C ARG A 250 -20.44 7.53 20.23
N CYS A 251 -19.64 7.04 19.28
CA CYS A 251 -19.53 5.60 19.02
C CYS A 251 -18.06 5.17 19.01
N ASN A 252 -17.70 4.15 19.79
CA ASN A 252 -16.34 3.64 19.89
C ASN A 252 -16.31 2.11 19.86
N VAL A 253 -15.14 1.54 19.55
CA VAL A 253 -14.94 0.10 19.41
C VAL A 253 -13.99 -0.38 20.49
N LEU A 254 -14.37 -1.43 21.22
CA LEU A 254 -13.46 -2.25 22.01
C LEU A 254 -13.04 -3.45 21.16
N ALA A 255 -11.74 -3.69 20.99
CA ALA A 255 -11.18 -4.79 20.21
C ALA A 255 -10.31 -5.69 21.11
N PRO A 256 -10.93 -6.70 21.77
CA PRO A 256 -10.21 -7.62 22.64
C PRO A 256 -9.31 -8.58 21.86
N GLY A 257 -8.19 -8.95 22.49
CA GLY A 257 -7.35 -10.08 22.13
C GLY A 257 -7.89 -11.41 22.64
N VAL A 258 -6.99 -12.28 23.10
CA VAL A 258 -7.36 -13.58 23.67
C VAL A 258 -7.64 -13.42 25.16
N PHE A 259 -8.89 -13.64 25.55
CA PHE A 259 -9.35 -13.70 26.94
C PHE A 259 -9.87 -15.11 27.24
N PRO A 260 -9.72 -15.64 28.45
CA PRO A 260 -10.32 -16.91 28.84
C PRO A 260 -11.84 -16.72 28.99
N THR A 261 -12.60 -17.25 28.05
CA THR A 261 -14.07 -17.25 28.07
C THR A 261 -14.57 -18.55 27.45
N ASP A 262 -15.85 -18.89 27.63
CA ASP A 262 -16.46 -20.05 26.97
C ASP A 262 -16.23 -20.07 25.44
N MET A 263 -16.23 -18.89 24.81
CA MET A 263 -16.05 -18.74 23.36
C MET A 263 -14.63 -19.06 22.89
N THR A 264 -13.64 -18.91 23.77
CA THR A 264 -12.21 -18.97 23.46
C THR A 264 -11.50 -20.12 24.18
N ALA A 265 -12.22 -20.95 24.93
CA ALA A 265 -11.67 -22.06 25.71
C ALA A 265 -10.74 -22.97 24.89
N GLY A 266 -11.16 -23.37 23.69
CA GLY A 266 -10.34 -24.20 22.79
C GLY A 266 -9.09 -23.49 22.23
N ILE A 267 -9.13 -22.16 22.09
CA ILE A 267 -7.98 -21.37 21.66
C ILE A 267 -6.97 -21.23 22.81
N VAL A 268 -7.45 -20.95 24.02
CA VAL A 268 -6.61 -20.80 25.22
C VAL A 268 -5.91 -22.12 25.57
N GLN A 269 -6.58 -23.26 25.35
CA GLN A 269 -5.99 -24.57 25.53
C GLN A 269 -4.80 -24.81 24.57
N GLY A 270 -4.93 -24.45 23.29
CA GLY A 270 -3.84 -24.58 22.31
C GLY A 270 -2.66 -23.64 22.58
N LEU A 271 -2.94 -22.42 23.06
CA LEU A 271 -1.91 -21.42 23.35
C LEU A 271 -1.07 -21.69 24.61
N SER A 272 -1.50 -22.61 25.46
CA SER A 272 -0.82 -22.96 26.71
C SER A 272 0.28 -23.99 26.45
N VAL A 273 1.39 -23.56 25.83
CA VAL A 273 2.55 -24.41 25.57
C VAL A 273 3.37 -24.58 26.85
N GLY A 274 3.30 -25.78 27.45
CA GLY A 274 4.31 -26.32 28.39
C GLY A 274 4.44 -25.63 29.75
N ASN A 275 4.11 -26.38 30.81
CA ASN A 275 4.46 -26.16 32.24
C ASN A 275 3.35 -25.67 33.20
N GLY A 276 2.06 -25.74 32.83
CA GLY A 276 0.97 -25.69 33.82
C GLY A 276 0.75 -24.37 34.57
N GLU A 277 1.45 -23.28 34.22
CA GLU A 277 1.37 -21.98 34.91
C GLU A 277 0.60 -20.89 34.13
N GLY A 278 -0.09 -21.22 33.03
CA GLY A 278 -0.86 -20.23 32.25
C GLY A 278 -0.01 -19.18 31.50
N LYS A 279 1.31 -19.42 31.38
CA LYS A 279 2.22 -18.61 30.55
C LYS A 279 2.03 -18.93 29.07
N VAL A 280 1.99 -17.89 28.25
CA VAL A 280 1.92 -17.99 26.79
C VAL A 280 3.28 -17.59 26.22
N ASP A 281 3.74 -18.24 25.15
CA ASP A 281 5.01 -17.87 24.50
C ASP A 281 4.97 -16.39 24.07
N ARG A 282 6.04 -15.65 24.41
CA ARG A 282 6.24 -14.24 24.04
C ARG A 282 6.09 -13.96 22.54
N LYS A 283 6.43 -14.94 21.70
CA LYS A 283 6.28 -14.87 20.23
C LYS A 283 4.82 -14.94 19.79
N VAL A 284 3.94 -15.45 20.64
CA VAL A 284 2.51 -15.57 20.36
C VAL A 284 1.75 -14.44 21.02
N ILE A 285 2.00 -14.15 22.30
CA ILE A 285 1.49 -12.96 22.98
C ILE A 285 2.66 -12.29 23.70
N PRO A 286 3.11 -11.08 23.29
CA PRO A 286 4.24 -10.38 23.91
C PRO A 286 4.12 -10.14 25.40
N ALA A 287 2.89 -10.02 25.93
CA ALA A 287 2.62 -9.93 27.36
C ALA A 287 2.81 -11.25 28.13
N GLU A 288 3.09 -12.36 27.44
CA GLU A 288 3.34 -13.70 27.98
C GLU A 288 2.18 -14.30 28.80
N ARG A 289 0.98 -13.74 28.62
CA ARG A 289 -0.27 -14.19 29.26
C ARG A 289 -1.47 -13.88 28.39
N VAL A 290 -2.57 -14.58 28.62
CA VAL A 290 -3.88 -14.16 28.12
C VAL A 290 -4.40 -12.93 28.88
N GLY A 291 -5.38 -12.26 28.31
CA GLY A 291 -6.06 -11.15 28.98
C GLY A 291 -6.82 -11.61 30.23
N SER A 292 -6.89 -10.75 31.23
CA SER A 292 -7.57 -10.95 32.50
C SER A 292 -8.80 -10.05 32.61
N GLU A 293 -9.67 -10.30 33.60
CA GLU A 293 -10.83 -9.43 33.86
C GLU A 293 -10.42 -7.97 34.10
N GLU A 294 -9.28 -7.74 34.75
CA GLU A 294 -8.76 -6.41 35.06
C GLU A 294 -8.39 -5.61 33.80
N ASP A 295 -7.88 -6.28 32.75
CA ASP A 295 -7.50 -5.61 31.50
C ASP A 295 -8.73 -5.05 30.77
N VAL A 296 -9.84 -5.79 30.78
CA VAL A 296 -11.13 -5.33 30.21
C VAL A 296 -11.76 -4.29 31.12
N ALA A 297 -11.74 -4.51 32.43
CA ALA A 297 -12.29 -3.59 33.41
C ALA A 297 -11.65 -2.20 33.30
N GLY A 298 -10.32 -2.14 33.22
CA GLY A 298 -9.57 -0.90 33.05
C GLY A 298 -9.94 -0.17 31.75
N ALA A 299 -10.03 -0.88 30.64
CA ALA A 299 -10.43 -0.30 29.36
C ALA A 299 -11.88 0.23 29.38
N VAL A 300 -12.80 -0.50 30.00
CA VAL A 300 -14.22 -0.11 30.08
C VAL A 300 -14.41 1.10 30.99
N LEU A 301 -13.77 1.12 32.17
CA LEU A 301 -13.81 2.28 33.07
C LEU A 301 -13.21 3.52 32.40
N TRP A 302 -12.13 3.35 31.64
CA TRP A 302 -11.54 4.42 30.86
C TRP A 302 -12.52 4.97 29.82
N MET A 303 -13.06 4.10 28.96
CA MET A 303 -13.94 4.48 27.85
C MET A 303 -15.28 5.07 28.34
N VAL A 304 -15.87 4.49 29.38
CA VAL A 304 -17.16 4.90 29.95
C VAL A 304 -17.03 6.13 30.85
N GLY A 305 -15.95 6.21 31.61
CA GLY A 305 -15.67 7.32 32.51
C GLY A 305 -15.38 8.65 31.81
N ARG A 306 -15.05 9.66 32.60
CA ARG A 306 -14.71 11.00 32.08
C ARG A 306 -13.46 10.99 31.21
N ALA A 307 -12.51 10.10 31.49
CA ALA A 307 -11.27 9.96 30.73
C ALA A 307 -11.48 9.61 29.25
N GLY A 308 -12.52 8.83 28.94
CA GLY A 308 -12.93 8.48 27.57
C GLY A 308 -13.87 9.49 26.92
N GLY A 309 -14.15 10.61 27.58
CA GLY A 309 -15.12 11.61 27.16
C GLY A 309 -14.88 12.24 25.79
N TYR A 310 -13.63 12.21 25.32
CA TYR A 310 -13.22 12.77 24.03
C TYR A 310 -13.02 11.71 22.94
N LEU A 311 -13.40 10.45 23.21
CA LEU A 311 -13.34 9.37 22.22
C LEU A 311 -14.58 9.42 21.31
N ASN A 312 -14.38 9.53 20.00
CA ASN A 312 -15.43 9.27 19.00
C ASN A 312 -14.82 8.63 17.75
N GLY A 313 -15.33 7.47 17.32
CA GLY A 313 -14.78 6.68 16.22
C GLY A 313 -13.49 5.92 16.57
N SER A 314 -13.12 5.88 17.85
CA SER A 314 -11.87 5.26 18.31
C SER A 314 -11.97 3.74 18.37
N VAL A 315 -10.89 3.06 18.01
CA VAL A 315 -10.73 1.60 18.16
C VAL A 315 -9.71 1.33 19.24
N VAL A 316 -10.16 0.77 20.36
CA VAL A 316 -9.37 0.48 21.54
C VAL A 316 -8.97 -0.99 21.52
N VAL A 317 -7.71 -1.27 21.20
CA VAL A 317 -7.17 -2.63 21.17
C VAL A 317 -6.65 -3.02 22.56
N VAL A 318 -7.10 -4.17 23.07
CA VAL A 318 -6.68 -4.71 24.38
C VAL A 318 -6.29 -6.17 24.20
N ASP A 319 -5.02 -6.45 23.91
CA ASP A 319 -4.62 -7.77 23.40
C ASP A 319 -3.22 -8.27 23.83
N GLY A 320 -2.54 -7.55 24.73
CA GLY A 320 -1.19 -7.91 25.17
C GLY A 320 -0.15 -7.91 24.05
N GLY A 321 -0.42 -7.24 22.92
CA GLY A 321 0.46 -7.20 21.75
C GLY A 321 0.25 -8.34 20.75
N ARG A 322 -0.77 -9.21 20.96
CA ARG A 322 -1.05 -10.37 20.10
C ARG A 322 -1.14 -9.98 18.62
N LEU A 323 -1.86 -8.92 18.29
CA LEU A 323 -2.06 -8.46 16.91
C LEU A 323 -0.74 -8.22 16.16
N GLY A 324 0.29 -7.74 16.86
CA GLY A 324 1.61 -7.45 16.28
C GLY A 324 2.43 -8.70 15.94
N THR A 325 2.11 -9.85 16.53
CA THR A 325 2.91 -11.10 16.39
C THR A 325 2.38 -12.08 15.36
N SER A 326 1.13 -11.93 14.90
CA SER A 326 0.46 -12.82 13.94
C SER A 326 1.12 -12.90 12.54
N CYS A 327 2.33 -12.36 12.38
CA CYS A 327 3.13 -12.38 11.16
C CYS A 327 4.59 -12.88 11.37
N GLU A 328 5.04 -13.17 12.59
CA GLU A 328 6.47 -13.50 12.84
C GLU A 328 6.86 -14.96 12.57
N GLY A 329 5.89 -15.88 12.43
CA GLY A 329 6.18 -17.27 12.06
C GLY A 329 6.93 -17.37 10.73
N LYS A 330 6.58 -16.53 9.76
CA LYS A 330 7.31 -16.46 8.49
C LYS A 330 8.52 -15.55 8.52
N LEU A 331 8.62 -14.56 9.42
CA LEU A 331 9.83 -13.76 9.48
C LEU A 331 10.98 -14.54 10.12
N SER A 332 10.72 -15.41 11.11
CA SER A 332 11.77 -16.24 11.71
C SER A 332 12.16 -17.46 10.85
N LEU A 333 11.20 -18.15 10.23
CA LEU A 333 11.46 -19.21 9.24
C LEU A 333 11.98 -18.66 7.92
N ALA A 334 11.50 -17.50 7.46
CA ALA A 334 12.15 -16.82 6.34
C ALA A 334 13.49 -16.25 6.77
N ILE A 335 13.77 -15.80 8.01
CA ILE A 335 15.13 -15.41 8.41
C ILE A 335 16.04 -16.62 8.60
N ALA A 336 15.53 -17.79 9.00
CA ALA A 336 16.30 -19.03 9.12
C ALA A 336 16.55 -19.67 7.75
N SER A 337 15.51 -19.75 6.90
CA SER A 337 15.61 -20.12 5.49
C SER A 337 16.41 -19.09 4.70
N TYR A 338 16.31 -17.79 4.98
CA TYR A 338 17.12 -16.72 4.40
C TYR A 338 18.50 -16.65 5.02
N ARG A 339 18.77 -17.17 6.24
CA ARG A 339 20.12 -17.32 6.81
C ARG A 339 20.84 -18.51 6.20
N ASN A 340 20.14 -19.63 6.01
CA ASN A 340 20.67 -20.81 5.33
C ASN A 340 20.81 -20.54 3.82
N ASN A 341 19.80 -19.92 3.19
CA ASN A 341 19.90 -19.41 1.83
C ASN A 341 20.88 -18.23 1.73
N LEU A 342 21.12 -17.38 2.73
CA LEU A 342 22.20 -16.36 2.69
C LEU A 342 23.57 -16.97 2.86
N LYS A 343 23.72 -18.11 3.55
CA LYS A 343 25.00 -18.84 3.59
C LYS A 343 25.25 -19.52 2.24
N GLN A 344 24.21 -20.03 1.59
CA GLN A 344 24.28 -20.64 0.25
C GLN A 344 24.40 -19.59 -0.88
N LEU A 345 23.68 -18.46 -0.77
CA LEU A 345 23.76 -17.28 -1.65
C LEU A 345 24.98 -16.41 -1.34
N ARG A 346 25.60 -16.41 -0.16
CA ARG A 346 26.92 -15.77 0.02
C ARG A 346 28.01 -16.51 -0.75
N SER A 347 27.86 -17.82 -0.93
CA SER A 347 28.76 -18.64 -1.75
C SER A 347 28.47 -18.53 -3.25
N TYR A 348 27.22 -18.24 -3.65
CA TYR A 348 26.85 -18.07 -5.07
C TYR A 348 26.93 -16.60 -5.53
N ALA A 349 26.54 -15.63 -4.69
CA ALA A 349 26.50 -14.21 -5.06
C ALA A 349 27.89 -13.54 -5.09
N SER A 350 28.93 -14.10 -4.46
CA SER A 350 30.31 -13.64 -4.71
C SER A 350 30.75 -13.95 -6.14
N ASP A 351 30.30 -15.07 -6.69
CA ASP A 351 30.78 -15.59 -7.97
C ASP A 351 29.98 -14.99 -9.13
N TYR A 352 28.66 -14.76 -8.96
CA TYR A 352 27.83 -14.09 -9.97
C TYR A 352 27.94 -12.56 -9.96
N LEU A 353 28.20 -11.91 -8.81
CA LEU A 353 28.45 -10.46 -8.77
C LEU A 353 29.84 -10.14 -9.32
N GLY A 354 30.84 -11.01 -9.10
CA GLY A 354 32.14 -10.94 -9.76
C GLY A 354 32.03 -11.14 -11.28
N LEU A 355 31.24 -12.12 -11.73
CA LEU A 355 31.01 -12.36 -13.16
C LEU A 355 30.21 -11.23 -13.83
N LEU A 356 29.23 -10.62 -13.16
CA LEU A 356 28.47 -9.48 -13.70
C LEU A 356 29.31 -8.20 -13.75
N ILE A 357 30.17 -7.96 -12.74
CA ILE A 357 31.13 -6.84 -12.74
C ILE A 357 32.22 -7.07 -13.81
N LEU A 358 32.65 -8.31 -14.04
CA LEU A 358 33.58 -8.66 -15.12
C LEU A 358 32.93 -8.58 -16.51
N ILE A 359 31.66 -8.97 -16.68
CA ILE A 359 30.95 -8.86 -17.96
C ILE A 359 30.61 -7.38 -18.27
N CYS A 360 30.14 -6.62 -17.28
CA CYS A 360 29.92 -5.18 -17.45
C CYS A 360 31.25 -4.42 -17.62
N GLY A 361 32.31 -4.82 -16.93
CA GLY A 361 33.66 -4.29 -17.11
C GLY A 361 34.28 -4.66 -18.46
N TYR A 362 34.06 -5.87 -18.96
CA TYR A 362 34.55 -6.34 -20.27
C TYR A 362 33.80 -5.68 -21.42
N ILE A 363 32.48 -5.47 -21.31
CA ILE A 363 31.71 -4.69 -22.29
C ILE A 363 32.13 -3.21 -22.25
N PHE A 364 32.41 -2.66 -21.06
CA PHE A 364 32.89 -1.28 -20.89
C PHE A 364 34.33 -1.08 -21.41
N VAL A 365 35.21 -2.08 -21.29
CA VAL A 365 36.58 -2.08 -21.84
C VAL A 365 36.58 -2.35 -23.35
N CYS A 366 35.66 -3.16 -23.88
CA CYS A 366 35.51 -3.39 -25.32
C CYS A 366 34.93 -2.16 -26.07
N VAL A 367 34.14 -1.31 -25.41
CA VAL A 367 33.67 -0.03 -25.98
C VAL A 367 34.77 1.06 -25.91
N LEU A 368 35.73 0.94 -25.00
CA LEU A 368 36.88 1.86 -24.87
C LEU A 368 38.13 1.44 -25.66
N ASN A 369 38.21 0.21 -26.16
CA ASN A 369 39.29 -0.28 -27.03
C ASN A 369 38.92 -0.25 -28.51
N ILE A 370 38.34 0.86 -28.97
CA ILE A 370 38.40 1.22 -30.39
C ILE A 370 39.69 2.05 -30.54
N PRO A 371 40.75 1.53 -31.19
CA PRO A 371 41.99 2.27 -31.34
C PRO A 371 41.74 3.59 -32.08
N PRO A 372 42.43 4.70 -31.71
CA PRO A 372 42.33 5.94 -32.46
C PRO A 372 42.80 5.67 -33.90
N SER A 373 41.91 5.84 -34.87
CA SER A 373 42.27 5.80 -36.28
C SER A 373 43.25 6.95 -36.58
N PRO A 374 44.33 6.71 -37.36
CA PRO A 374 45.27 7.75 -37.73
C PRO A 374 44.63 8.80 -38.65
N PRO A 375 45.17 10.03 -38.73
CA PRO A 375 44.62 11.09 -39.57
C PRO A 375 44.71 10.74 -41.06
N PRO A 376 43.79 11.24 -41.92
CA PRO A 376 43.72 10.82 -43.32
C PRO A 376 44.88 11.39 -44.14
N PRO A 377 45.49 10.61 -45.05
CA PRO A 377 46.38 11.14 -46.07
C PRO A 377 45.59 11.74 -47.24
N HIS A 378 46.24 12.67 -47.92
CA HIS A 378 45.78 13.38 -49.11
C HIS A 378 45.38 12.43 -50.26
N HIS A 379 44.34 12.85 -51.01
CA HIS A 379 43.86 12.32 -52.30
C HIS A 379 44.97 11.88 -53.28
N PRO A 380 44.75 10.87 -54.15
CA PRO A 380 44.00 11.12 -55.39
C PRO A 380 43.08 9.98 -55.93
N LEU A 381 42.11 10.43 -56.73
CA LEU A 381 41.31 9.81 -57.81
C LEU A 381 41.24 8.28 -58.02
N SER A 382 40.01 7.75 -58.07
CA SER A 382 39.51 6.88 -59.16
C SER A 382 37.97 6.68 -59.12
N LEU A 383 37.38 6.53 -60.31
CA LEU A 383 35.96 6.46 -60.76
C LEU A 383 35.19 5.16 -60.36
N PRO A 384 33.88 5.02 -60.67
CA PRO A 384 32.89 4.45 -59.75
C PRO A 384 32.53 2.99 -60.01
N THR A 385 32.10 2.30 -58.96
CA THR A 385 31.35 1.04 -59.06
C THR A 385 30.14 1.13 -58.13
N GLN A 386 28.93 1.11 -58.70
CA GLN A 386 27.73 0.78 -57.94
C GLN A 386 27.79 -0.66 -57.43
N PRO A 387 27.17 -0.93 -56.28
CA PRO A 387 26.02 -1.81 -56.35
C PRO A 387 24.84 -1.35 -55.49
N ASN A 388 23.65 -1.57 -56.04
CA ASN A 388 22.37 -1.59 -55.36
C ASN A 388 22.45 -2.41 -54.06
N GLN A 389 22.14 -1.77 -52.94
CA GLN A 389 21.73 -2.43 -51.70
C GLN A 389 20.54 -1.66 -51.15
N LEU A 390 19.36 -2.30 -51.25
CA LEU A 390 18.17 -1.96 -50.50
C LEU A 390 18.55 -1.85 -49.01
N ASN A 391 18.18 -0.75 -48.37
CA ASN A 391 18.15 -0.66 -46.92
C ASN A 391 16.77 -0.14 -46.48
N PRO A 392 16.07 -0.83 -45.56
CA PRO A 392 14.82 -0.35 -45.02
C PRO A 392 15.15 0.73 -43.98
N GLN A 393 15.39 1.95 -44.45
CA GLN A 393 15.47 3.12 -43.59
C GLN A 393 14.07 3.48 -43.11
N ILE A 394 13.66 2.90 -41.99
CA ILE A 394 12.65 3.50 -41.12
C ILE A 394 13.33 4.73 -40.49
N GLN A 395 13.54 5.77 -41.29
CA GLN A 395 13.79 7.10 -40.80
C GLN A 395 12.43 7.71 -40.50
N ILE A 396 12.09 7.82 -39.22
CA ILE A 396 10.97 8.66 -38.78
C ILE A 396 11.42 10.10 -38.98
N GLN A 397 11.36 10.56 -40.23
CA GLN A 397 11.62 11.93 -40.62
C GLN A 397 10.28 12.67 -40.46
N PHE A 398 10.05 13.29 -39.31
CA PHE A 398 8.92 14.20 -39.16
C PHE A 398 9.14 15.42 -40.07
N LEU A 399 8.53 15.37 -41.26
CA LEU A 399 7.84 16.38 -42.09
C LEU A 399 8.29 17.86 -42.16
N ALA A 400 9.36 18.31 -41.49
CA ALA A 400 9.79 19.71 -41.49
C ALA A 400 11.29 19.85 -41.78
N SER A 401 11.62 20.74 -42.73
CA SER A 401 12.97 21.28 -42.88
C SER A 401 13.35 22.06 -41.61
N PRO A 402 14.58 21.91 -41.09
CA PRO A 402 15.03 22.72 -39.97
C PRO A 402 15.11 24.20 -40.39
N PHE A 403 14.97 25.11 -39.43
CA PHE A 403 15.27 26.52 -39.67
C PHE A 403 16.74 26.68 -40.12
N HIS A 404 16.97 27.28 -41.29
CA HIS A 404 18.32 27.48 -41.80
C HIS A 404 18.89 28.81 -41.31
N ARG A 405 19.56 28.79 -40.15
CA ARG A 405 20.30 29.97 -39.68
C ARG A 405 21.42 30.32 -40.67
N MET A 406 21.52 31.61 -41.03
CA MET A 406 22.62 32.12 -41.85
C MET A 406 23.98 31.87 -41.18
N PHE A 407 25.01 31.63 -41.99
CA PHE A 407 26.36 31.33 -41.52
C PHE A 407 27.39 32.10 -42.37
N SER A 408 28.63 32.21 -41.89
CA SER A 408 29.73 32.86 -42.61
C SER A 408 30.84 31.83 -42.86
N LEU A 409 31.51 31.91 -44.02
CA LEU A 409 32.52 30.92 -44.42
C LEU A 409 33.86 31.12 -43.69
N ASP A 410 34.12 32.32 -43.17
CA ASP A 410 35.28 32.65 -42.34
C ASP A 410 35.15 32.14 -40.89
N ASN A 411 34.00 31.59 -40.50
CA ASN A 411 33.79 31.09 -39.15
C ASN A 411 34.51 29.75 -38.94
N LEU A 412 35.66 29.80 -38.27
CA LEU A 412 36.47 28.63 -37.94
C LEU A 412 35.68 27.57 -37.16
N SER A 413 34.70 27.97 -36.33
CA SER A 413 33.90 27.01 -35.55
C SER A 413 32.98 26.12 -36.40
N LEU A 414 32.80 26.42 -37.69
CA LEU A 414 31.96 25.68 -38.65
C LEU A 414 32.78 24.95 -39.73
N SER A 415 34.11 25.02 -39.63
CA SER A 415 35.07 24.55 -40.64
C SER A 415 35.66 23.18 -40.34
N TYR A 416 35.17 22.46 -39.32
CA TYR A 416 35.66 21.13 -38.99
C TYR A 416 35.35 20.12 -40.09
N PRO A 417 36.19 19.08 -40.28
CA PRO A 417 35.98 18.06 -41.29
C PRO A 417 34.73 17.22 -40.98
N HIS A 418 33.98 16.85 -42.02
CA HIS A 418 32.84 15.96 -41.87
C HIS A 418 33.31 14.52 -41.59
N ALA A 419 32.99 14.01 -40.40
CA ALA A 419 33.28 12.63 -40.03
C ALA A 419 32.40 11.65 -40.83
N THR A 420 33.03 10.85 -41.70
CA THR A 420 32.38 9.83 -42.52
C THR A 420 32.04 8.56 -41.74
N THR A 421 32.75 8.31 -40.63
CA THR A 421 32.49 7.22 -39.69
C THR A 421 32.17 7.81 -38.33
N GLU A 422 31.04 7.40 -37.76
CA GLU A 422 30.60 7.84 -36.44
C GLU A 422 31.03 6.81 -35.41
N ARG A 423 31.67 7.27 -34.32
CA ARG A 423 32.05 6.38 -33.20
C ARG A 423 30.84 5.67 -32.60
N VAL A 424 29.74 6.41 -32.46
CA VAL A 424 28.42 5.88 -32.09
C VAL A 424 27.43 6.32 -33.14
N SER A 425 27.12 5.41 -34.07
CA SER A 425 26.10 5.63 -35.09
C SER A 425 24.69 5.48 -34.51
N VAL A 426 23.68 5.97 -35.23
CA VAL A 426 22.28 5.91 -34.81
C VAL A 426 21.80 4.47 -34.45
N PRO A 427 22.11 3.41 -35.22
CA PRO A 427 21.79 2.04 -34.80
C PRO A 427 22.43 1.63 -33.47
N TYR A 428 23.70 1.97 -33.25
CA TYR A 428 24.39 1.68 -32.00
C TYR A 428 23.83 2.50 -30.83
N LEU A 429 23.39 3.72 -31.08
CA LEU A 429 22.65 4.51 -30.07
C LEU A 429 21.38 3.79 -29.62
N PHE A 430 20.55 3.32 -30.57
CA PHE A 430 19.33 2.57 -30.24
C PHE A 430 19.65 1.25 -29.53
N LEU A 431 20.76 0.59 -29.86
CA LEU A 431 21.20 -0.62 -29.18
C LEU A 431 21.64 -0.33 -27.73
N TYR A 432 22.55 0.63 -27.53
CA TYR A 432 23.17 0.89 -26.22
C TYR A 432 22.28 1.67 -25.26
N ALA A 433 21.52 2.65 -25.74
CA ALA A 433 20.66 3.49 -24.91
C ALA A 433 19.17 3.09 -24.96
N GLY A 434 18.78 2.28 -25.94
CA GLY A 434 17.42 1.75 -26.08
C GLY A 434 17.31 0.29 -25.64
N ALA A 435 17.77 -0.62 -26.49
CA ALA A 435 17.58 -2.05 -26.33
C ALA A 435 18.28 -2.62 -25.09
N LEU A 436 19.52 -2.23 -24.81
CA LEU A 436 20.27 -2.74 -23.66
C LEU A 436 19.58 -2.39 -22.32
N PRO A 437 19.21 -1.13 -22.02
CA PRO A 437 18.41 -0.80 -20.85
C PRO A 437 17.09 -1.57 -20.76
N LEU A 438 16.36 -1.71 -21.87
CA LEU A 438 15.11 -2.46 -21.89
C LEU A 438 15.33 -3.93 -21.54
N LEU A 439 16.35 -4.57 -22.13
CA LEU A 439 16.71 -5.96 -21.83
C LEU A 439 17.10 -6.14 -20.36
N LEU A 440 17.85 -5.18 -19.79
CA LEU A 440 18.21 -5.22 -18.38
C LEU A 440 16.98 -5.07 -17.46
N LEU A 441 16.03 -4.21 -17.81
CA LEU A 441 14.77 -4.06 -17.07
C LEU A 441 13.88 -5.31 -17.19
N ILE A 442 13.80 -5.92 -18.37
CA ILE A 442 13.07 -7.18 -18.58
C ILE A 442 13.74 -8.31 -17.80
N ALA A 443 15.06 -8.45 -17.89
CA ALA A 443 15.81 -9.46 -17.13
C ALA A 443 15.62 -9.27 -15.63
N TRP A 444 15.69 -8.02 -15.14
CA TRP A 444 15.35 -7.70 -13.75
C TRP A 444 13.93 -8.14 -13.37
N ALA A 445 12.92 -7.87 -14.22
CA ALA A 445 11.54 -8.28 -13.96
C ALA A 445 11.36 -9.80 -13.96
N LEU A 446 12.05 -10.52 -14.84
CA LEU A 446 12.02 -11.98 -14.90
C LEU A 446 12.70 -12.64 -13.68
N VAL A 447 13.83 -12.09 -13.24
CA VAL A 447 14.61 -12.62 -12.11
C VAL A 447 13.96 -12.29 -10.78
N THR A 448 13.54 -11.04 -10.58
CA THR A 448 12.98 -10.59 -9.29
C THR A 448 11.49 -10.91 -9.15
N ARG A 449 10.81 -11.25 -10.26
CA ARG A 449 9.36 -11.51 -10.33
C ARG A 449 8.54 -10.49 -9.53
N PRO A 450 8.70 -9.19 -9.80
CA PRO A 450 7.96 -8.17 -9.08
C PRO A 450 6.47 -8.28 -9.46
N GLY A 451 5.58 -7.75 -8.61
CA GLY A 451 4.16 -7.69 -8.93
C GLY A 451 3.91 -7.03 -10.30
N THR A 452 2.85 -7.46 -10.98
CA THR A 452 2.48 -7.02 -12.35
C THR A 452 2.49 -5.50 -12.50
N HIS A 453 1.95 -4.79 -11.50
CA HIS A 453 1.94 -3.33 -11.46
C HIS A 453 3.36 -2.73 -11.49
N LYS A 454 4.29 -3.23 -10.66
CA LYS A 454 5.66 -2.71 -10.60
C LYS A 454 6.43 -3.00 -11.89
N ALA A 455 6.26 -4.18 -12.48
CA ALA A 455 6.86 -4.51 -13.78
C ALA A 455 6.35 -3.57 -14.88
N HIS A 456 5.02 -3.39 -14.96
CA HIS A 456 4.36 -2.57 -15.97
C HIS A 456 4.79 -1.11 -15.89
N VAL A 457 4.70 -0.51 -14.70
CA VAL A 457 5.07 0.89 -14.48
C VAL A 457 6.54 1.17 -14.80
N THR A 458 7.43 0.22 -14.52
CA THR A 458 8.87 0.36 -14.81
C THR A 458 9.15 0.35 -16.31
N LEU A 459 8.60 -0.62 -17.04
CA LEU A 459 8.82 -0.74 -18.49
C LEU A 459 8.12 0.38 -19.27
N LEU A 460 6.88 0.72 -18.88
CA LEU A 460 6.12 1.81 -19.49
C LEU A 460 6.76 3.17 -19.20
N GLY A 461 7.19 3.41 -17.96
CA GLY A 461 7.87 4.65 -17.58
C GLY A 461 9.17 4.86 -18.37
N TRP A 462 9.95 3.80 -18.56
CA TRP A 462 11.12 3.86 -19.43
C TRP A 462 10.74 4.21 -20.89
N GLY A 463 9.73 3.54 -21.46
CA GLY A 463 9.27 3.81 -22.82
C GLY A 463 8.76 5.24 -23.02
N ILE A 464 7.99 5.76 -22.07
CA ILE A 464 7.51 7.15 -22.07
C ILE A 464 8.69 8.13 -22.04
N SER A 465 9.70 7.88 -21.21
CA SER A 465 10.89 8.74 -21.13
C SER A 465 11.58 8.87 -22.49
N MET A 466 11.76 7.74 -23.19
CA MET A 466 12.41 7.69 -24.50
C MET A 466 11.62 8.44 -25.58
N ILE A 467 10.32 8.16 -25.69
CA ILE A 467 9.44 8.77 -26.69
C ILE A 467 9.35 10.28 -26.47
N LEU A 468 9.14 10.71 -25.21
CA LEU A 468 9.03 12.12 -24.87
C LEU A 468 10.33 12.87 -25.14
N THR A 469 11.48 12.26 -24.85
CA THR A 469 12.79 12.89 -25.10
C THR A 469 13.06 13.05 -26.59
N MET A 470 12.76 12.01 -27.40
CA MET A 470 12.92 12.06 -28.85
C MET A 470 12.05 13.17 -29.44
N PHE A 471 10.77 13.22 -29.06
CA PHE A 471 9.84 14.24 -29.51
C PHE A 471 10.32 15.67 -29.18
N ILE A 472 10.64 15.95 -27.91
CA ILE A 472 11.07 17.29 -27.48
C ILE A 472 12.38 17.68 -28.19
N THR A 473 13.34 16.76 -28.28
CA THR A 473 14.64 17.03 -28.90
C THR A 473 14.47 17.38 -30.38
N ASP A 474 13.66 16.63 -31.11
CA ASP A 474 13.47 16.85 -32.55
C ASP A 474 12.72 18.16 -32.84
N VAL A 475 11.72 18.51 -32.01
CA VAL A 475 11.04 19.81 -32.10
C VAL A 475 12.03 20.96 -31.90
N ILE A 476 12.83 20.92 -30.84
CA ILE A 476 13.79 22.00 -30.55
C ILE A 476 14.86 22.08 -31.64
N LYS A 477 15.37 20.94 -32.13
CA LYS A 477 16.35 20.91 -33.21
C LYS A 477 15.86 21.59 -34.48
N ASN A 478 14.65 21.25 -34.91
CA ASN A 478 14.08 21.82 -36.13
C ASN A 478 13.76 23.32 -35.95
N ALA A 479 13.31 23.72 -34.75
CA ALA A 479 12.99 25.12 -34.45
C ALA A 479 14.23 26.02 -34.32
N VAL A 480 15.29 25.55 -33.66
CA VAL A 480 16.50 26.36 -33.38
C VAL A 480 17.41 26.45 -34.59
N GLY A 481 17.54 25.35 -35.35
CA GLY A 481 18.27 25.38 -36.61
C GLY A 481 19.75 25.73 -36.47
N ARG A 482 20.42 25.30 -35.38
CA ARG A 482 21.82 25.67 -35.11
C ARG A 482 22.76 24.92 -36.07
N PRO A 483 23.64 25.64 -36.79
CA PRO A 483 24.73 25.06 -37.58
C PRO A 483 25.62 24.11 -36.76
N ARG A 484 25.95 22.95 -37.32
CA ARG A 484 26.95 22.03 -36.76
C ARG A 484 28.38 22.54 -36.99
N PRO A 485 29.37 22.11 -36.19
CA PRO A 485 30.76 22.47 -36.41
C PRO A 485 31.35 21.97 -37.73
N ASP A 486 30.74 20.97 -38.36
CA ASP A 486 31.11 20.42 -39.67
C ASP A 486 30.23 20.93 -40.83
N LEU A 487 29.51 22.05 -40.65
CA LEU A 487 28.55 22.56 -41.64
C LEU A 487 29.21 22.89 -42.99
N ILE A 488 30.36 23.59 -43.00
CA ILE A 488 30.99 24.02 -44.26
C ILE A 488 31.42 22.80 -45.10
N ALA A 489 31.93 21.76 -44.43
CA ALA A 489 32.32 20.50 -45.08
C ALA A 489 31.12 19.75 -45.70
N ARG A 490 29.93 19.87 -45.10
CA ARG A 490 28.67 19.31 -45.64
C ARG A 490 28.07 20.17 -46.74
N CYS A 491 28.15 21.49 -46.60
CA CYS A 491 27.55 22.45 -47.52
C CYS A 491 28.23 22.45 -48.89
N LYS A 492 29.57 22.37 -48.92
CA LYS A 492 30.38 22.52 -50.14
C LYS A 492 29.98 23.79 -50.90
N PRO A 493 30.34 24.99 -50.40
CA PRO A 493 29.86 26.25 -50.95
C PRO A 493 30.34 26.44 -52.41
N SER A 494 29.52 27.10 -53.22
CA SER A 494 29.82 27.36 -54.64
C SER A 494 31.06 28.26 -54.80
N PRO A 495 31.88 28.03 -55.85
CA PRO A 495 33.05 28.87 -56.12
C PRO A 495 32.65 30.34 -56.30
N GLY A 496 33.27 31.24 -55.54
CA GLY A 496 32.97 32.69 -55.58
C GLY A 496 32.05 33.21 -54.47
N THR A 497 31.61 32.35 -53.54
CA THR A 497 30.81 32.77 -52.37
C THR A 497 31.62 33.73 -51.46
N PRO A 498 31.07 34.90 -51.06
CA PRO A 498 31.80 35.83 -50.20
C PRO A 498 32.09 35.26 -48.80
N ALA A 499 33.34 35.39 -48.33
CA ALA A 499 33.80 34.72 -47.11
C ALA A 499 33.43 35.43 -45.80
N HIS A 500 33.33 36.76 -45.81
CA HIS A 500 33.15 37.61 -44.62
C HIS A 500 31.73 38.19 -44.49
N THR A 501 30.72 37.51 -45.05
CA THR A 501 29.32 37.92 -44.98
C THR A 501 28.43 36.74 -44.62
N LEU A 502 27.32 37.01 -43.94
CA LEU A 502 26.31 36.00 -43.67
C LEU A 502 25.64 35.57 -44.98
N VAL A 503 25.73 34.28 -45.28
CA VAL A 503 25.13 33.64 -46.45
C VAL A 503 24.03 32.66 -46.05
N THR A 504 23.07 32.45 -46.94
CA THR A 504 21.98 31.48 -46.79
C THR A 504 22.44 30.09 -47.26
N TRP A 505 21.65 29.06 -46.97
CA TRP A 505 21.96 27.68 -47.35
C TRP A 505 21.98 27.44 -48.88
N GLU A 506 21.46 28.38 -49.68
CA GLU A 506 21.37 28.30 -51.14
C GLU A 506 22.73 28.28 -51.84
N VAL A 507 23.80 28.69 -51.13
CA VAL A 507 25.17 28.65 -51.66
C VAL A 507 25.76 27.24 -51.66
N CYS A 508 25.12 26.27 -51.00
CA CYS A 508 25.60 24.90 -50.86
C CYS A 508 25.37 24.07 -52.13
N THR A 509 26.40 23.35 -52.60
CA THR A 509 26.31 22.49 -53.80
C THR A 509 26.06 21.01 -53.49
N GLU A 510 25.86 20.64 -52.22
CA GLU A 510 25.60 19.25 -51.83
C GLU A 510 24.24 18.75 -52.34
N THR A 511 24.28 17.66 -53.11
CA THR A 511 23.09 17.05 -53.73
C THR A 511 22.30 16.18 -52.76
N ASN A 512 22.93 15.67 -51.69
CA ASN A 512 22.25 14.83 -50.72
C ASN A 512 21.51 15.68 -49.68
N HIS A 513 20.20 15.82 -49.88
CA HIS A 513 19.31 16.59 -49.02
C HIS A 513 19.35 16.15 -47.55
N HIS A 514 19.53 14.85 -47.26
CA HIS A 514 19.63 14.39 -45.87
C HIS A 514 20.91 14.90 -45.19
N VAL A 515 22.05 14.82 -45.88
CA VAL A 515 23.35 15.26 -45.37
C VAL A 515 23.38 16.78 -45.17
N LEU A 516 22.81 17.52 -46.13
CA LEU A 516 22.75 18.97 -46.10
C LEU A 516 21.87 19.48 -44.94
N HIS A 517 20.62 19.01 -44.84
CA HIS A 517 19.70 19.49 -43.81
C HIS A 517 20.10 19.03 -42.39
N ASP A 518 20.78 17.89 -42.24
CA ASP A 518 21.35 17.50 -40.94
C ASP A 518 22.40 18.52 -40.44
N GLY A 519 23.01 19.33 -41.32
CA GLY A 519 23.94 20.40 -40.96
C GLY A 519 23.38 21.48 -40.04
N TRP A 520 22.05 21.68 -40.00
CA TRP A 520 21.39 22.68 -39.12
C TRP A 520 20.71 22.05 -37.90
N ARG A 521 20.94 20.77 -37.62
CA ARG A 521 20.31 20.05 -36.49
C ARG A 521 21.30 19.83 -35.33
N SER A 522 22.11 20.83 -35.00
CA SER A 522 23.11 20.71 -33.93
C SER A 522 22.51 20.80 -32.52
N PHE A 523 21.59 21.73 -32.26
CA PHE A 523 21.13 22.01 -30.90
C PHE A 523 19.68 21.57 -30.65
N PRO A 524 19.37 20.85 -29.56
CA PRO A 524 20.29 20.12 -28.69
C PRO A 524 20.75 18.80 -29.33
N SER A 525 21.82 18.18 -28.80
CA SER A 525 22.29 16.89 -29.34
C SER A 525 21.31 15.75 -29.03
N GLY A 526 20.80 15.09 -30.09
CA GLY A 526 19.87 13.97 -29.94
C GLY A 526 20.51 12.68 -29.44
N HIS A 527 21.77 12.42 -29.76
CA HIS A 527 22.49 11.26 -29.20
C HIS A 527 22.64 11.42 -27.69
N SER A 528 22.98 12.64 -27.27
CA SER A 528 23.14 12.99 -25.86
C SER A 528 21.81 12.89 -25.10
N SER A 529 20.74 13.51 -25.61
CA SER A 529 19.44 13.48 -24.91
C SER A 529 18.84 12.08 -24.87
N PHE A 530 18.90 11.33 -25.97
CA PHE A 530 18.42 9.94 -26.03
C PHE A 530 19.20 9.03 -25.07
N ALA A 531 20.53 9.16 -25.02
CA ALA A 531 21.38 8.38 -24.11
C ALA A 531 21.06 8.68 -22.64
N PHE A 532 21.01 9.96 -22.26
CA PHE A 532 20.70 10.35 -20.88
C PHE A 532 19.24 10.07 -20.48
N SER A 533 18.32 9.91 -21.43
CA SER A 533 16.96 9.48 -21.14
C SER A 533 16.90 7.99 -20.80
N GLY A 534 17.42 7.12 -21.68
CA GLY A 534 17.31 5.67 -21.51
C GLY A 534 18.20 5.12 -20.41
N LEU A 535 19.49 5.48 -20.46
CA LEU A 535 20.45 5.07 -19.44
C LEU A 535 20.27 5.87 -18.14
N GLY A 536 19.80 7.13 -18.21
CA GLY A 536 19.48 7.90 -17.00
C GLY A 536 18.28 7.36 -16.26
N TYR A 537 17.21 6.93 -16.95
CA TYR A 537 16.10 6.25 -16.31
C TYR A 537 16.56 4.94 -15.64
N LEU A 538 17.39 4.15 -16.32
CA LEU A 538 17.98 2.93 -15.76
C LEU A 538 18.83 3.24 -14.51
N ALA A 539 19.64 4.29 -14.53
CA ALA A 539 20.46 4.72 -13.39
C ALA A 539 19.59 5.10 -12.18
N LEU A 540 18.52 5.89 -12.40
CA LEU A 540 17.56 6.26 -11.36
C LEU A 540 16.85 5.03 -10.78
N PHE A 541 16.45 4.11 -11.65
CA PHE A 541 15.83 2.86 -11.26
C PHE A 541 16.75 1.99 -10.39
N LEU A 542 17.99 1.76 -10.84
CA LEU A 542 19.00 1.01 -10.08
C LEU A 542 19.33 1.69 -8.75
N ALA A 543 19.44 3.02 -8.73
CA ALA A 543 19.65 3.78 -7.49
C ALA A 543 18.52 3.55 -6.47
N GLY A 544 17.28 3.47 -6.95
CA GLY A 544 16.10 3.14 -6.15
C GLY A 544 16.16 1.71 -5.60
N GLN A 545 16.39 0.71 -6.47
CA GLN A 545 16.43 -0.70 -6.05
C GLN A 545 17.59 -0.98 -5.07
N CYS A 546 18.76 -0.38 -5.31
CA CYS A 546 19.94 -0.56 -4.46
C CYS A 546 19.94 0.32 -3.20
N HIS A 547 18.96 1.21 -3.04
CA HIS A 547 18.83 2.13 -1.90
C HIS A 547 20.09 2.98 -1.67
N VAL A 548 20.65 3.52 -2.76
CA VAL A 548 21.96 4.20 -2.78
C VAL A 548 22.05 5.37 -1.80
N TYR A 549 20.94 6.05 -1.50
CA TYR A 549 20.92 7.22 -0.63
C TYR A 549 20.69 6.92 0.86
N ARG A 550 20.72 5.65 1.29
CA ARG A 550 20.63 5.31 2.72
C ARG A 550 21.97 5.53 3.43
N PRO A 551 21.96 5.97 4.71
CA PRO A 551 23.18 6.02 5.50
C PRO A 551 23.78 4.60 5.61
N ARG A 552 25.04 4.44 5.17
CA ARG A 552 25.81 3.18 5.05
C ARG A 552 25.58 2.32 3.79
N ALA A 553 25.13 2.91 2.67
CA ALA A 553 25.22 2.21 1.38
C ALA A 553 26.69 1.93 1.02
N ASP A 554 27.00 0.70 0.61
CA ASP A 554 28.35 0.32 0.16
C ASP A 554 28.66 0.89 -1.22
N LEU A 555 29.95 1.14 -1.47
CA LEU A 555 30.44 1.76 -2.70
C LEU A 555 30.01 1.00 -3.96
N ALA A 556 29.93 -0.33 -3.91
CA ALA A 556 29.58 -1.14 -5.08
C ALA A 556 28.16 -0.83 -5.58
N ARG A 557 27.20 -0.59 -4.69
CA ARG A 557 25.83 -0.17 -5.05
C ARG A 557 25.78 1.20 -5.73
N VAL A 558 26.62 2.12 -5.25
CA VAL A 558 26.73 3.48 -5.83
C VAL A 558 27.28 3.38 -7.25
N LEU A 559 28.37 2.63 -7.43
CA LEU A 559 29.01 2.45 -8.74
C LEU A 559 28.09 1.75 -9.74
N LEU A 560 27.35 0.72 -9.31
CA LEU A 560 26.37 0.04 -10.15
C LEU A 560 25.29 0.99 -10.66
N ALA A 561 24.77 1.86 -9.80
CA ALA A 561 23.75 2.83 -10.18
C ALA A 561 24.29 3.97 -11.07
N MET A 562 25.58 4.30 -10.98
CA MET A 562 26.21 5.36 -11.78
C MET A 562 26.77 4.88 -13.13
N ALA A 563 27.03 3.58 -13.29
CA ALA A 563 27.59 3.03 -14.52
C ALA A 563 26.77 3.38 -15.79
N PRO A 564 25.42 3.36 -15.80
CA PRO A 564 24.66 3.77 -16.98
C PRO A 564 24.87 5.25 -17.32
N LEU A 565 25.04 6.13 -16.33
CA LEU A 565 25.30 7.55 -16.58
C LEU A 565 26.68 7.79 -17.18
N LEU A 566 27.67 7.00 -16.78
CA LEU A 566 29.00 7.03 -17.39
C LEU A 566 28.92 6.59 -18.86
N GLY A 567 28.16 5.53 -19.16
CA GLY A 567 27.89 5.11 -20.55
C GLY A 567 27.19 6.19 -21.36
N ALA A 568 26.20 6.88 -20.79
CA ALA A 568 25.53 8.01 -21.44
C ALA A 568 26.51 9.17 -21.71
N GLY A 569 27.39 9.46 -20.75
CA GLY A 569 28.45 10.46 -20.88
C GLY A 569 29.44 10.13 -22.00
N LEU A 570 29.83 8.87 -22.17
CA LEU A 570 30.73 8.45 -23.26
C LEU A 570 30.07 8.60 -24.64
N ILE A 571 28.79 8.24 -24.78
CA ILE A 571 28.01 8.46 -26.02
C ILE A 571 27.89 9.97 -26.33
N ALA A 572 27.76 10.79 -25.29
CA ALA A 572 27.69 12.23 -25.40
C ALA A 572 29.04 12.82 -25.87
N ILE A 573 30.14 12.40 -25.24
CA ILE A 573 31.52 12.83 -25.58
C ILE A 573 31.88 12.44 -27.02
N SER A 574 31.48 11.25 -27.48
CA SER A 574 31.77 10.78 -28.84
C SER A 574 31.22 11.75 -29.91
N ARG A 575 30.21 12.56 -29.58
CA ARG A 575 29.69 13.57 -30.51
C ARG A 575 30.56 14.80 -30.68
N CYS A 576 31.28 15.19 -29.63
CA CYS A 576 32.28 16.23 -29.70
C CYS A 576 33.52 15.74 -30.43
N GLU A 577 33.93 14.48 -30.17
CA GLU A 577 35.09 13.88 -30.84
C GLU A 577 34.89 13.67 -32.35
N ASP A 578 33.64 13.50 -32.79
CA ASP A 578 33.25 13.42 -34.20
C ASP A 578 33.02 14.81 -34.84
N TYR A 579 33.31 15.91 -34.13
CA TYR A 579 33.11 17.30 -34.56
C TYR A 579 31.68 17.63 -35.02
N ARG A 580 30.68 16.90 -34.53
CA ARG A 580 29.28 17.08 -34.94
C ARG A 580 28.47 17.99 -34.04
N HIS A 581 28.96 18.21 -32.82
CA HIS A 581 28.30 18.98 -31.79
C HIS A 581 29.33 19.73 -30.95
N ASP A 582 28.97 20.95 -30.58
CA ASP A 582 29.68 21.73 -29.57
C ASP A 582 29.34 21.21 -28.17
N VAL A 583 30.17 21.51 -27.17
CA VAL A 583 29.99 21.10 -25.77
C VAL A 583 28.62 21.54 -25.27
N TRP A 584 28.17 22.75 -25.64
CA TRP A 584 26.84 23.25 -25.25
C TRP A 584 25.68 22.41 -25.80
N ASP A 585 25.79 21.90 -27.02
CA ASP A 585 24.74 21.08 -27.64
C ASP A 585 24.59 19.75 -26.88
N VAL A 586 25.73 19.19 -26.46
CA VAL A 586 25.81 17.93 -25.73
C VAL A 586 25.40 18.12 -24.26
N SER A 587 25.84 19.18 -23.59
CA SER A 587 25.44 19.48 -22.21
C SER A 587 23.94 19.73 -22.10
N VAL A 588 23.35 20.54 -22.98
CA VAL A 588 21.90 20.79 -22.96
C VAL A 588 21.12 19.54 -23.35
N GLY A 589 21.61 18.76 -24.32
CA GLY A 589 21.03 17.46 -24.64
C GLY A 589 21.01 16.52 -23.43
N SER A 590 22.14 16.41 -22.72
CA SER A 590 22.26 15.58 -21.50
C SER A 590 21.30 16.03 -20.40
N LEU A 591 21.22 17.34 -20.14
CA LEU A 591 20.31 17.91 -19.13
C LEU A 591 18.84 17.67 -19.49
N LEU A 592 18.48 17.82 -20.77
CA LEU A 592 17.13 17.57 -21.26
C LEU A 592 16.76 16.10 -21.08
N GLY A 593 17.63 15.17 -21.53
CA GLY A 593 17.41 13.73 -21.38
C GLY A 593 17.29 13.29 -19.92
N MET A 594 18.21 13.76 -19.07
CA MET A 594 18.18 13.49 -17.63
C MET A 594 16.96 14.11 -16.95
N GLY A 595 16.56 15.33 -17.35
CA GLY A 595 15.38 16.00 -16.83
C GLY A 595 14.09 15.23 -17.14
N VAL A 596 13.94 14.75 -18.39
CA VAL A 596 12.81 13.91 -18.79
C VAL A 596 12.82 12.56 -18.08
N ALA A 597 13.99 11.91 -17.96
CA ALA A 597 14.13 10.66 -17.20
C ALA A 597 13.77 10.85 -15.73
N HIS A 598 14.25 11.93 -15.10
CA HIS A 598 13.94 12.27 -13.72
C HIS A 598 12.46 12.56 -13.53
N TYR A 599 11.85 13.39 -14.38
CA TYR A 599 10.43 13.70 -14.33
C TYR A 599 9.57 12.43 -14.45
N THR A 600 9.86 11.61 -15.47
CA THR A 600 9.12 10.37 -15.70
C THR A 600 9.32 9.37 -14.57
N TYR A 601 10.54 9.23 -14.04
CA TYR A 601 10.81 8.40 -12.87
C TYR A 601 10.02 8.89 -11.65
N ARG A 602 10.05 10.19 -11.33
CA ARG A 602 9.37 10.79 -10.17
C ARG A 602 7.85 10.75 -10.26
N ARG A 603 7.28 10.68 -11.46
CA ARG A 603 5.85 10.46 -11.68
C ARG A 603 5.39 9.10 -11.14
N TYR A 604 6.25 8.09 -11.23
CA TYR A 604 5.92 6.72 -10.88
C TYR A 604 6.57 6.23 -9.58
N TYR A 605 7.69 6.82 -9.18
CA TYR A 605 8.48 6.43 -8.02
C TYR A 605 8.68 7.57 -7.02
N PRO A 606 8.70 7.26 -5.70
CA PRO A 606 9.10 8.21 -4.66
C PRO A 606 10.53 8.73 -4.83
N ALA A 607 10.88 9.75 -4.05
CA ALA A 607 12.22 10.33 -4.11
C ALA A 607 13.25 9.28 -3.69
N LEU A 608 14.46 9.30 -4.27
CA LEU A 608 15.50 8.31 -3.99
C LEU A 608 15.96 8.28 -2.51
N ARG A 609 15.70 9.34 -1.75
CA ARG A 609 15.95 9.41 -0.29
C ARG A 609 14.83 8.81 0.55
N ASN A 610 13.65 8.58 -0.04
CA ASN A 610 12.51 7.99 0.66
C ASN A 610 12.81 6.52 1.00
N ARG A 611 12.31 6.05 2.15
CA ARG A 611 12.48 4.67 2.60
C ARG A 611 11.92 3.65 1.58
N ARG A 612 10.90 4.04 0.80
CA ARG A 612 10.19 3.24 -0.21
C ARG A 612 10.56 3.64 -1.65
N CYS A 613 11.80 4.09 -1.90
CA CYS A 613 12.25 4.54 -3.23
C CYS A 613 12.27 3.41 -4.29
N ASP A 614 12.24 2.16 -3.87
CA ASP A 614 12.25 0.97 -4.70
C ASP A 614 10.85 0.53 -5.15
N THR A 615 9.79 1.07 -4.56
CA THR A 615 8.38 0.73 -4.87
C THR A 615 7.68 1.89 -5.55
N PRO A 616 6.95 1.66 -6.67
CA PRO A 616 6.19 2.71 -7.33
C PRO A 616 4.98 3.16 -6.49
N PHE A 617 4.44 4.34 -6.77
CA PHE A 617 3.18 4.80 -6.21
C PHE A 617 2.03 3.88 -6.61
N GLU A 618 1.04 3.74 -5.74
CA GLU A 618 -0.15 2.92 -6.00
C GLU A 618 -1.00 3.54 -7.13
N HIS A 619 -1.74 2.71 -7.85
CA HIS A 619 -2.59 3.18 -8.94
C HIS A 619 -3.76 4.01 -8.37
N PRO A 620 -4.15 5.16 -8.94
CA PRO A 620 -5.29 5.94 -8.44
C PRO A 620 -6.65 5.20 -8.49
N ALA A 621 -6.76 4.15 -9.33
CA ALA A 621 -7.93 3.25 -9.31
C ALA A 621 -7.85 2.16 -8.22
N ASP A 622 -6.72 2.01 -7.53
CA ASP A 622 -6.62 1.24 -6.30
C ASP A 622 -6.91 2.14 -5.07
N GLU A 623 -6.70 3.47 -5.17
CA GLU A 623 -7.11 4.44 -4.14
C GLU A 623 -8.63 4.67 -4.09
N ARG A 624 -9.32 4.55 -5.23
CA ARG A 624 -10.78 4.43 -5.27
C ARG A 624 -11.13 2.95 -5.27
N GLY A 625 -11.52 2.40 -4.12
CA GLY A 625 -12.16 1.08 -4.06
C GLY A 625 -13.28 1.00 -5.11
N GLY A 626 -13.04 0.28 -6.19
CA GLY A 626 -13.89 0.35 -7.37
C GLY A 626 -13.59 -0.79 -8.33
N TRP A 627 -14.23 -1.93 -8.07
CA TRP A 627 -14.71 -2.90 -9.06
C TRP A 627 -14.00 -2.83 -10.42
N GLY A 628 -12.95 -3.62 -10.58
CA GLY A 628 -12.47 -3.96 -11.92
C GLY A 628 -13.56 -4.75 -12.64
N LYS A 629 -14.15 -4.16 -13.70
CA LYS A 629 -15.06 -4.87 -14.60
C LYS A 629 -14.38 -6.13 -15.11
N VAL A 630 -14.83 -7.29 -14.63
CA VAL A 630 -14.70 -8.54 -15.37
C VAL A 630 -15.58 -8.39 -16.60
N LYS A 631 -14.97 -8.38 -17.78
CA LYS A 631 -15.69 -8.31 -19.04
C LYS A 631 -16.34 -9.68 -19.26
N GLY A 632 -17.57 -9.87 -18.75
CA GLY A 632 -18.26 -11.15 -18.95
C GLY A 632 -19.52 -11.45 -18.14
N ASP A 633 -19.99 -10.62 -17.21
CA ASP A 633 -21.20 -10.98 -16.45
C ASP A 633 -22.42 -10.15 -16.87
N GLU A 634 -23.40 -10.89 -17.37
CA GLU A 634 -24.77 -10.51 -17.62
C GLU A 634 -25.45 -10.16 -16.29
N GLU A 635 -25.84 -8.90 -16.11
CA GLU A 635 -26.98 -8.56 -15.24
C GLU A 635 -27.93 -7.68 -16.03
N ASN A 636 -28.86 -8.35 -16.72
CA ASN A 636 -30.13 -7.78 -17.09
C ASN A 636 -30.99 -7.66 -15.82
N GLY A 637 -31.40 -6.43 -15.52
CA GLY A 637 -32.54 -6.13 -14.67
C GLY A 637 -32.17 -5.79 -13.23
N VAL A 638 -32.20 -4.51 -12.87
CA VAL A 638 -33.39 -3.87 -12.29
C VAL A 638 -33.26 -2.34 -12.47
N GLY A 639 -34.30 -1.76 -13.09
CA GLY A 639 -34.74 -0.37 -13.09
C GLY A 639 -33.76 0.76 -12.77
N ALA A 640 -33.35 1.49 -13.82
CA ALA A 640 -32.99 2.89 -13.69
C ALA A 640 -34.23 3.69 -13.27
N GLY A 641 -34.15 4.36 -12.13
CA GLY A 641 -35.08 5.41 -11.69
C GLY A 641 -34.27 6.58 -11.17
N GLU A 642 -34.24 7.64 -11.99
CA GLU A 642 -33.92 9.05 -11.71
C GLU A 642 -33.21 9.38 -10.38
N PHE A 643 -31.98 9.86 -10.50
CA PHE A 643 -31.50 10.93 -9.63
C PHE A 643 -30.89 12.00 -10.55
N GLU A 644 -31.71 12.97 -10.91
CA GLU A 644 -31.27 14.20 -11.58
C GLU A 644 -30.35 14.98 -10.64
N LEU A 645 -29.17 15.33 -11.15
CA LEU A 645 -28.28 16.33 -10.57
C LEU A 645 -28.65 17.67 -11.20
N SER A 646 -29.44 18.47 -10.49
CA SER A 646 -29.58 19.90 -10.76
C SER A 646 -29.17 20.71 -9.53
N ASP A 647 -28.30 21.68 -9.81
CA ASP A 647 -28.13 22.96 -9.15
C ASP A 647 -27.51 22.99 -7.74
N PHE A 648 -26.18 23.10 -7.71
CA PHE A 648 -25.52 24.03 -6.79
C PHE A 648 -24.81 25.09 -7.63
N GLU A 649 -25.57 26.14 -7.97
CA GLU A 649 -25.02 27.43 -8.39
C GLU A 649 -24.23 28.05 -7.23
N GLU A 650 -23.12 28.68 -7.60
CA GLU A 650 -22.30 29.54 -6.77
C GLU A 650 -23.15 30.73 -6.26
N GLY A 651 -23.41 30.75 -4.95
CA GLY A 651 -23.94 31.91 -4.25
C GLY A 651 -22.82 32.60 -3.49
N GLU A 652 -22.21 33.61 -4.12
CA GLU A 652 -21.49 34.68 -3.43
C GLU A 652 -22.45 35.43 -2.50
N ASP A 653 -22.16 35.44 -1.20
CA ASP A 653 -22.73 36.39 -0.24
C ASP A 653 -21.74 36.58 0.92
N GLU A 654 -20.72 37.42 0.70
CA GLU A 654 -19.99 38.06 1.79
C GLU A 654 -20.54 39.49 1.97
N GLY A 655 -21.49 39.62 2.90
CA GLY A 655 -21.92 40.88 3.47
C GLY A 655 -20.94 41.37 4.55
N GLU A 656 -20.47 42.59 4.39
CA GLU A 656 -19.57 43.34 5.25
C GLU A 656 -20.00 43.41 6.73
N GLY A 657 -19.01 43.37 7.64
CA GLY A 657 -19.21 43.50 9.08
C GLY A 657 -17.92 43.81 9.85
N VAL A 658 -17.30 44.92 9.49
CA VAL A 658 -16.28 45.73 10.20
C VAL A 658 -16.07 45.46 11.70
N GLY A 659 -14.80 45.34 12.13
CA GLY A 659 -14.35 46.02 13.36
C GLY A 659 -13.42 45.31 14.34
N GLY A 660 -12.10 45.29 14.05
CA GLY A 660 -11.06 45.87 14.92
C GLY A 660 -10.60 45.21 16.24
N ARG A 661 -9.29 44.90 16.26
CA ARG A 661 -8.31 44.92 17.39
C ARG A 661 -8.63 44.00 18.60
N ARG A 662 -7.75 43.11 19.05
CA ARG A 662 -6.31 43.26 19.34
C ARG A 662 -5.68 41.88 19.47
#